data_AF-A0A4Y3ULK5-F1
#
_entry.id   AF-A0A4Y3ULK5-F1
#
_cell.length_a   1.000
_cell.length_b   1.000
_cell.length_c   1.000
_cell.angle_alpha   90.00
_cell.angle_beta   90.00
_cell.angle_gamma   90.00
#
_symmetry.space_group_name_H-M   'P 1'
#
loop_
_entity.id
_entity.type
_entity.pdbx_description
1 polymer ?
#
loop_
_entity_poly.entity_id
_entity_poly.type
_entity_poly.pdbx_seq_one_letter_code
_entity_poly.pdbx_strand_id
1 'polypeptide(L)'
;MPARVHALLVVRPDGRVAADIHLERTLTALRAQSRPVDALTIVLCDADASVQAVAAASHAEAVISADRRTSFADALTLGSHRLDGDAVWVLSHDTIPDPDALARLAGALETAPSVAFAAPKLVRADEKDRIVSLGVSVTRYGRTVGLADGEHDQGQHDAGEDVLGTDVRGILVRADAWRRLGGIDRALAGADEGLDLGIRARLRGGRVALAPTAIVAIAGSGPSPVRAACAERTAQLHRRLSYAPAAVVPLHWLSLLPLAVLRSLGAILGKRPARTLSEWGAAVTAAVRPGAVARTRRGIRQERAASWAQLAPLRVTGTELRHRLDDDVPAGTGRGDLHFFSGGGAWVVLAALVVSVIAFLSLLAWPVLGGGALAPMRATLGGLWADASYGLRPLGWDSSGPADPWSAVIALLGSLWPAAPSRTIVVLWVLALPLAALGGWFAATRFTDRALLRAVAAVAWALAPSLLDALISGRPTVVIAHLLLPWLVWTGAVAQRSWSAAGVASIVAVGVVACAPSVGPALAIVWIIGIVLTAALRRGRGIARIIWLAVPTAVVFAPLLWHRVRTGDLWSLLADPGVPLADSGGTDLGRRLALGLGFPGGDGWAALSGLPVSTWSLLLVAPLFVLALAAPVIGRTLPAVVLAIAALAGLGTALAAIGIAVASDAQQIVTLWPGAALSLYWLAVVCAAVLALDALPARPPLRTVLGTLVMVALAVSAVPALTAPLRGTAAITESTSSTLPAYVEAEGRGGLSTATFVLTPTPDGAVVTDVVWGETASLGGQSTLRSARLSADPGDELTARYAAQLIADPEGPVVGDLAAHGVAYVLLGGADVGTDAGVDAATGMSRQAETSLDQRDDLEIVGDTAKGKLWRITADVTARSADDDGAAWRVGLLQAGIVIVALLLALPTRRSLAEARRRPRIVGLSRRAPRARMRAASSVAPATATGTPVEPEHVASDPLGPESLASDPVESAPTDREGDES
;
A
#
# COMPACT_ATOMS: atom_id res chain seq x y z
N MET A 1 -36.88 -31.61 -41.91
CA MET A 1 -37.67 -32.07 -40.75
C MET A 1 -37.00 -31.54 -39.49
N PRO A 2 -37.76 -31.10 -38.48
CA PRO A 2 -37.19 -30.65 -37.22
C PRO A 2 -36.37 -31.80 -36.59
N ALA A 3 -35.18 -31.48 -36.07
CA ALA A 3 -34.27 -32.46 -35.47
C ALA A 3 -34.93 -33.21 -34.29
N ARG A 4 -34.86 -34.55 -34.23
CA ARG A 4 -35.40 -35.27 -33.05
C ARG A 4 -34.57 -34.94 -31.81
N VAL A 5 -35.22 -34.48 -30.73
CA VAL A 5 -34.57 -34.05 -29.49
C VAL A 5 -34.77 -35.08 -28.39
N HIS A 6 -33.66 -35.60 -27.86
CA HIS A 6 -33.64 -36.46 -26.69
C HIS A 6 -33.19 -35.66 -25.46
N ALA A 7 -34.05 -35.52 -24.45
CA ALA A 7 -33.67 -34.90 -23.18
C ALA A 7 -33.00 -35.89 -22.23
N LEU A 8 -31.82 -35.51 -21.71
CA LEU A 8 -31.13 -36.19 -20.63
C LEU A 8 -31.27 -35.36 -19.36
N LEU A 9 -32.05 -35.87 -18.40
CA LEU A 9 -32.31 -35.22 -17.13
C LEU A 9 -31.56 -35.93 -16.00
N VAL A 10 -30.61 -35.24 -15.37
CA VAL A 10 -29.84 -35.79 -14.25
C VAL A 10 -30.35 -35.26 -12.91
N VAL A 11 -30.69 -36.18 -12.03
CA VAL A 11 -31.20 -35.91 -10.68
C VAL A 11 -30.12 -36.27 -9.67
N ARG A 12 -29.66 -35.26 -8.92
CA ARG A 12 -28.62 -35.39 -7.89
C ARG A 12 -29.10 -34.70 -6.62
N PRO A 13 -29.77 -35.42 -5.71
CA PRO A 13 -30.26 -34.85 -4.47
C PRO A 13 -29.08 -34.44 -3.57
N ASP A 14 -28.89 -33.13 -3.42
CA ASP A 14 -28.07 -32.58 -2.36
C ASP A 14 -28.94 -32.44 -1.11
N GLY A 15 -28.56 -33.10 -0.01
CA GLY A 15 -29.40 -33.33 1.19
C GLY A 15 -29.81 -32.09 2.02
N ARG A 16 -29.85 -30.90 1.39
CA ARG A 16 -30.34 -29.64 1.98
C ARG A 16 -31.67 -29.18 1.37
N VAL A 17 -32.13 -29.77 0.27
CA VAL A 17 -33.31 -29.29 -0.49
C VAL A 17 -34.16 -30.46 -0.97
N ALA A 18 -35.48 -30.25 -1.06
CA ALA A 18 -36.47 -31.20 -1.55
C ALA A 18 -36.31 -31.42 -3.07
N ALA A 19 -35.51 -32.44 -3.44
CA ALA A 19 -35.17 -32.74 -4.83
C ALA A 19 -36.38 -33.23 -5.66
N ASP A 20 -37.39 -33.78 -4.99
CA ASP A 20 -38.68 -34.19 -5.57
C ASP A 20 -39.47 -32.98 -6.09
N ILE A 21 -39.59 -31.91 -5.31
CA ILE A 21 -40.29 -30.68 -5.72
C ILE A 21 -39.60 -30.04 -6.93
N HIS A 22 -38.27 -30.01 -6.94
CA HIS A 22 -37.51 -29.46 -8.07
C HIS A 22 -37.70 -30.33 -9.32
N LEU A 23 -37.59 -31.65 -9.19
CA LEU A 23 -37.82 -32.58 -10.28
C LEU A 23 -39.24 -32.44 -10.86
N GLU A 24 -40.26 -32.35 -10.01
CA GLU A 24 -41.65 -32.18 -10.44
C GLU A 24 -41.84 -30.88 -11.21
N ARG A 25 -41.22 -29.79 -10.77
CA ARG A 25 -41.22 -28.50 -11.48
C ARG A 25 -40.52 -28.60 -12.84
N THR A 26 -39.37 -29.26 -12.91
CA THR A 26 -38.66 -29.49 -14.18
C THR A 26 -39.50 -30.32 -15.15
N LEU A 27 -40.11 -31.40 -14.68
CA LEU A 27 -40.97 -32.25 -15.52
C LEU A 27 -42.23 -31.51 -16.00
N THR A 28 -42.81 -30.67 -15.14
CA THR A 28 -43.95 -29.82 -15.52
C THR A 28 -43.55 -28.81 -16.58
N ALA A 29 -42.40 -28.16 -16.43
CA ALA A 29 -41.86 -27.22 -17.42
C ALA A 29 -41.50 -27.89 -18.75
N LEU A 30 -41.04 -29.14 -18.71
CA LEU A 30 -40.78 -29.96 -19.90
C LEU A 30 -42.06 -30.30 -20.67
N ARG A 31 -43.15 -30.63 -19.96
CA ARG A 31 -44.47 -30.90 -20.58
C ARG A 31 -45.10 -29.64 -21.17
N ALA A 32 -44.79 -28.47 -20.62
CA ALA A 32 -45.32 -27.18 -21.07
C ALA A 32 -44.56 -26.58 -22.26
N GLN A 33 -43.56 -27.28 -22.83
CA GLN A 33 -42.81 -26.77 -23.98
C GLN A 33 -43.70 -26.66 -25.23
N SER A 34 -43.60 -25.54 -25.94
CA SER A 34 -44.31 -25.33 -27.22
C SER A 34 -43.86 -26.30 -28.31
N ARG A 35 -42.62 -26.79 -28.22
CA ARG A 35 -42.12 -27.96 -28.94
C ARG A 35 -41.94 -29.11 -27.93
N PRO A 36 -42.67 -30.24 -28.06
CA PRO A 36 -42.47 -31.36 -27.16
C PRO A 36 -41.10 -32.02 -27.40
N VAL A 37 -40.57 -32.66 -26.35
CA VAL A 37 -39.38 -33.52 -26.44
C VAL A 37 -39.77 -34.87 -27.04
N ASP A 38 -38.94 -35.40 -27.94
CA ASP A 38 -39.23 -36.69 -28.61
C ASP A 38 -38.95 -37.90 -27.71
N ALA A 39 -37.94 -37.77 -26.85
CA ALA A 39 -37.52 -38.80 -25.90
C ALA A 39 -36.98 -38.18 -24.61
N LEU A 40 -37.15 -38.87 -23.48
CA LEU A 40 -36.68 -38.43 -22.17
C LEU A 40 -36.04 -39.61 -21.43
N THR A 41 -34.77 -39.44 -21.05
CA THR A 41 -34.06 -40.35 -20.13
C THR A 41 -33.72 -39.63 -18.83
N ILE A 42 -34.10 -40.22 -17.70
CA ILE A 42 -33.82 -39.69 -16.36
C ILE A 42 -32.75 -40.54 -15.69
N VAL A 43 -31.71 -39.91 -15.14
CA VAL A 43 -30.66 -40.59 -14.36
C VAL A 43 -30.75 -40.16 -12.89
N LEU A 44 -31.10 -41.10 -12.02
CA LEU A 44 -31.29 -40.92 -10.58
C LEU A 44 -30.02 -41.33 -9.83
N CYS A 45 -29.30 -40.38 -9.23
CA CYS A 45 -28.11 -40.67 -8.41
C CYS A 45 -28.49 -40.77 -6.93
N ASP A 46 -28.73 -41.99 -6.43
CA ASP A 46 -29.13 -42.26 -5.04
C ASP A 46 -30.32 -41.40 -4.56
N ALA A 47 -31.49 -41.72 -5.13
CA ALA A 47 -32.72 -40.96 -4.95
C ALA A 47 -33.66 -41.59 -3.91
N ASP A 48 -34.23 -40.77 -3.03
CA ASP A 48 -35.23 -41.20 -2.05
C ASP A 48 -36.53 -41.69 -2.72
N ALA A 49 -37.36 -42.41 -1.97
CA ALA A 49 -38.60 -43.01 -2.48
C ALA A 49 -39.55 -41.98 -3.14
N SER A 50 -39.60 -40.73 -2.64
CA SER A 50 -40.42 -39.67 -3.24
C SER A 50 -39.92 -39.27 -4.63
N VAL A 51 -38.60 -39.10 -4.80
CA VAL A 51 -37.98 -38.77 -6.09
C VAL A 51 -38.15 -39.92 -7.09
N GLN A 52 -38.02 -41.18 -6.63
CA GLN A 52 -38.28 -42.35 -7.46
C GLN A 52 -39.74 -42.41 -7.93
N ALA A 53 -40.70 -42.09 -7.06
CA ALA A 53 -42.11 -42.03 -7.42
C ALA A 53 -42.40 -40.96 -8.49
N VAL A 54 -41.83 -39.76 -8.33
CA VAL A 54 -41.95 -38.67 -9.32
C VAL A 54 -41.34 -39.07 -10.66
N ALA A 55 -40.16 -39.71 -10.66
CA ALA A 55 -39.51 -40.19 -11.87
C ALA A 55 -40.29 -41.32 -12.55
N ALA A 56 -40.89 -42.25 -11.81
CA ALA A 56 -41.74 -43.30 -12.36
C ALA A 56 -43.01 -42.75 -13.02
N ALA A 57 -43.58 -41.67 -12.49
CA ALA A 57 -44.75 -40.99 -13.05
C ALA A 57 -44.43 -40.01 -14.20
N SER A 58 -43.17 -39.92 -14.63
CA SER A 58 -42.71 -38.89 -15.56
C SER A 58 -43.03 -39.14 -17.04
N HIS A 59 -43.47 -40.36 -17.40
CA HIS A 59 -43.54 -40.87 -18.78
C HIS A 59 -42.17 -40.85 -19.51
N ALA A 60 -41.06 -40.87 -18.78
CA ALA A 60 -39.74 -41.04 -19.37
C ALA A 60 -39.62 -42.41 -20.05
N GLU A 61 -38.92 -42.45 -21.18
CA GLU A 61 -38.63 -43.68 -21.93
C GLU A 61 -37.72 -44.61 -21.09
N ALA A 62 -36.80 -44.03 -20.34
CA ALA A 62 -35.92 -44.76 -19.45
C ALA A 62 -35.62 -43.98 -18.16
N VAL A 63 -35.60 -44.71 -17.05
CA VAL A 63 -35.11 -44.23 -15.76
C VAL A 63 -33.94 -45.11 -15.33
N ILE A 64 -32.76 -44.51 -15.11
CA ILE A 64 -31.51 -45.20 -14.79
C ILE A 64 -31.12 -44.84 -13.35
N SER A 65 -30.97 -45.84 -12.49
CA SER A 65 -30.43 -45.65 -11.14
C SER A 65 -28.91 -45.76 -11.13
N ALA A 66 -28.26 -44.83 -10.44
CA ALA A 66 -26.81 -44.75 -10.28
C ALA A 66 -26.42 -44.47 -8.82
N ASP A 67 -25.17 -44.77 -8.46
CA ASP A 67 -24.63 -44.50 -7.13
C ASP A 67 -24.55 -43.00 -6.83
N ARG A 68 -24.66 -42.62 -5.55
CA ARG A 68 -24.59 -41.22 -5.09
C ARG A 68 -23.32 -40.49 -5.53
N ARG A 69 -22.20 -41.21 -5.63
CA ARG A 69 -20.87 -40.67 -6.00
C ARG A 69 -20.75 -40.43 -7.50
N THR A 70 -21.73 -40.83 -8.30
CA THR A 70 -21.77 -40.60 -9.75
C THR A 70 -21.77 -39.10 -10.03
N SER A 71 -20.77 -38.64 -10.77
CA SER A 71 -20.68 -37.23 -11.16
C SER A 71 -21.74 -36.88 -12.21
N PHE A 72 -22.03 -35.59 -12.40
CA PHE A 72 -22.95 -35.15 -13.45
C PHE A 72 -22.49 -35.62 -14.85
N ALA A 73 -21.18 -35.54 -15.13
CA ALA A 73 -20.59 -36.04 -16.37
C ALA A 73 -20.70 -37.57 -16.52
N ASP A 74 -20.52 -38.34 -15.44
CA ASP A 74 -20.69 -39.80 -15.46
C ASP A 74 -22.17 -40.19 -15.68
N ALA A 75 -23.09 -39.49 -15.01
CA ALA A 75 -24.54 -39.70 -15.17
C ALA A 75 -25.00 -39.42 -16.60
N LEU A 76 -24.52 -38.33 -17.21
CA LEU A 76 -24.79 -38.05 -18.62
C LEU A 76 -24.18 -39.10 -19.55
N THR A 77 -23.02 -39.67 -19.21
CA THR A 77 -22.45 -40.77 -20.00
C THR A 77 -23.34 -42.01 -19.94
N LEU A 78 -23.86 -42.37 -18.76
CA LEU A 78 -24.78 -43.49 -18.58
C LEU A 78 -26.06 -43.32 -19.42
N GLY A 79 -26.66 -42.13 -19.38
CA GLY A 79 -27.83 -41.78 -20.20
C GLY A 79 -27.52 -41.76 -21.70
N SER A 80 -26.30 -41.37 -22.08
CA SER A 80 -25.92 -41.21 -23.49
C SER A 80 -25.92 -42.50 -24.32
N HIS A 81 -25.85 -43.68 -23.67
CA HIS A 81 -25.89 -44.97 -24.36
C HIS A 81 -27.25 -45.27 -25.03
N ARG A 82 -28.31 -44.56 -24.62
CA ARG A 82 -29.68 -44.70 -25.13
C ARG A 82 -30.14 -43.54 -26.00
N LEU A 83 -29.20 -42.72 -26.49
CA LEU A 83 -29.54 -41.59 -27.35
C LEU A 83 -30.11 -42.06 -28.67
N ASP A 84 -31.42 -41.90 -28.82
CA ASP A 84 -32.15 -42.03 -30.07
C ASP A 84 -32.65 -40.63 -30.47
N GLY A 85 -31.92 -39.95 -31.37
CA GLY A 85 -32.20 -38.55 -31.76
C GLY A 85 -31.06 -37.83 -32.48
N ASP A 86 -31.38 -36.68 -33.08
CA ASP A 86 -30.47 -35.80 -33.81
C ASP A 86 -29.81 -34.74 -32.89
N ALA A 87 -30.44 -34.45 -31.75
CA ALA A 87 -29.94 -33.53 -30.73
C ALA A 87 -30.21 -34.04 -29.31
N VAL A 88 -29.35 -33.63 -28.37
CA VAL A 88 -29.35 -33.99 -26.96
C VAL A 88 -29.57 -32.74 -26.13
N TRP A 89 -30.66 -32.68 -25.37
CA TRP A 89 -30.93 -31.59 -24.46
C TRP A 89 -30.49 -31.95 -23.04
N VAL A 90 -29.51 -31.24 -22.51
CA VAL A 90 -28.91 -31.55 -21.20
C VAL A 90 -29.59 -30.74 -20.10
N LEU A 91 -30.21 -31.44 -19.15
CA LEU A 91 -30.96 -30.83 -18.05
C LEU A 91 -30.56 -31.41 -16.70
N SER A 92 -30.71 -30.59 -15.67
CA SER A 92 -30.61 -31.00 -14.27
C SER A 92 -31.96 -30.81 -13.57
N HIS A 93 -32.20 -31.55 -12.49
CA HIS A 93 -33.45 -31.51 -11.73
C HIS A 93 -33.83 -30.13 -11.16
N ASP A 94 -32.93 -29.14 -11.19
CA ASP A 94 -33.15 -27.76 -10.74
C ASP A 94 -33.39 -26.78 -11.90
N THR A 95 -33.56 -27.27 -13.13
CA THR A 95 -33.83 -26.45 -14.31
C THR A 95 -35.33 -26.30 -14.56
N ILE A 96 -35.79 -25.08 -14.81
CA ILE A 96 -37.18 -24.74 -15.13
C ILE A 96 -37.15 -23.98 -16.46
N PRO A 97 -37.14 -24.68 -17.60
CA PRO A 97 -37.17 -24.06 -18.92
C PRO A 97 -38.47 -23.28 -19.14
N ASP A 98 -38.39 -22.11 -19.78
CA ASP A 98 -39.58 -21.36 -20.21
C ASP A 98 -40.29 -22.08 -21.37
N PRO A 99 -41.59 -21.88 -21.62
CA PRO A 99 -42.35 -22.68 -22.61
C PRO A 99 -41.76 -22.72 -24.02
N ASP A 100 -41.08 -21.67 -24.46
CA ASP A 100 -40.45 -21.61 -25.79
C ASP A 100 -38.97 -21.97 -25.81
N ALA A 101 -38.39 -22.36 -24.67
CA ALA A 101 -36.94 -22.56 -24.54
C ALA A 101 -36.43 -23.60 -25.55
N LEU A 102 -37.09 -24.75 -25.67
CA LEU A 102 -36.66 -25.79 -26.60
C LEU A 102 -36.81 -25.37 -28.06
N ALA A 103 -37.92 -24.70 -28.41
CA ALA A 103 -38.15 -24.21 -29.77
C ALA A 103 -37.05 -23.21 -30.19
N ARG A 104 -36.69 -22.28 -29.30
CA ARG A 104 -35.64 -21.28 -29.53
C ARG A 104 -34.24 -21.89 -29.60
N LEU A 105 -33.93 -22.86 -28.73
CA LEU A 105 -32.66 -23.60 -28.78
C LEU A 105 -32.51 -24.43 -30.06
N ALA A 106 -33.57 -25.12 -30.47
CA ALA A 106 -33.57 -25.88 -31.71
C ALA A 106 -33.40 -24.96 -32.93
N GLY A 107 -34.09 -23.82 -32.95
CA GLY A 107 -33.91 -22.81 -33.99
C GLY A 107 -32.45 -22.32 -34.07
N ALA A 108 -31.83 -22.01 -32.93
CA ALA A 108 -30.42 -21.61 -32.89
C ALA A 108 -29.45 -22.71 -33.34
N LEU A 109 -29.77 -23.98 -33.06
CA LEU A 109 -28.97 -25.13 -33.50
C LEU A 109 -29.09 -25.38 -35.01
N GLU A 110 -30.26 -25.12 -35.58
CA GLU A 110 -30.58 -25.31 -37.00
C GLU A 110 -30.05 -24.16 -37.89
N THR A 111 -29.64 -23.02 -37.32
CA THR A 111 -29.09 -21.86 -38.05
C THR A 111 -27.93 -22.22 -38.97
N ALA A 112 -27.01 -23.10 -38.52
CA ALA A 112 -25.91 -23.56 -39.35
C ALA A 112 -25.41 -24.96 -38.94
N PRO A 113 -25.00 -25.82 -39.89
CA PRO A 113 -24.44 -27.14 -39.57
C PRO A 113 -23.16 -27.10 -38.72
N SER A 114 -22.46 -25.95 -38.70
CA SER A 114 -21.26 -25.74 -37.89
C SER A 114 -21.56 -25.49 -36.41
N VAL A 115 -22.80 -25.21 -36.01
CA VAL A 115 -23.18 -25.05 -34.61
C VAL A 115 -23.17 -26.44 -33.95
N ALA A 116 -22.23 -26.66 -33.04
CA ALA A 116 -22.13 -27.93 -32.32
C ALA A 116 -23.17 -28.02 -31.21
N PHE A 117 -23.43 -26.91 -30.52
CA PHE A 117 -24.50 -26.78 -29.53
C PHE A 117 -24.94 -25.34 -29.32
N ALA A 118 -26.19 -25.19 -28.88
CA ALA A 118 -26.83 -23.93 -28.53
C ALA A 118 -27.00 -23.81 -27.01
N ALA A 119 -26.77 -22.61 -26.48
CA ALA A 119 -26.79 -22.32 -25.04
C ALA A 119 -27.89 -21.32 -24.66
N PRO A 120 -28.72 -21.62 -23.64
CA PRO A 120 -29.77 -20.69 -23.18
C PRO A 120 -29.22 -19.57 -22.30
N LYS A 121 -30.03 -18.54 -22.07
CA LYS A 121 -29.87 -17.58 -20.97
C LYS A 121 -30.33 -18.24 -19.67
N LEU A 122 -29.41 -18.40 -18.72
CA LEU A 122 -29.75 -18.92 -17.38
C LEU A 122 -30.09 -17.78 -16.45
N VAL A 123 -31.27 -17.84 -15.82
CA VAL A 123 -31.74 -16.85 -14.85
C VAL A 123 -32.04 -17.50 -13.50
N ARG A 124 -32.15 -16.70 -12.44
CA ARG A 124 -32.59 -17.22 -11.14
C ARG A 124 -34.08 -17.50 -11.13
N ALA A 125 -34.49 -18.61 -10.52
CA ALA A 125 -35.92 -18.94 -10.42
C ALA A 125 -36.68 -18.02 -9.44
N ASP A 126 -36.01 -17.52 -8.41
CA ASP A 126 -36.52 -16.55 -7.43
C ASP A 126 -36.51 -15.11 -7.95
N GLU A 127 -35.56 -14.77 -8.82
CA GLU A 127 -35.31 -13.42 -9.35
C GLU A 127 -35.01 -13.54 -10.86
N LYS A 128 -36.07 -13.69 -11.69
CA LYS A 128 -35.95 -13.97 -13.14
C LYS A 128 -35.24 -12.85 -13.92
N ASP A 129 -35.23 -11.63 -13.39
CA ASP A 129 -34.51 -10.48 -13.93
C ASP A 129 -33.01 -10.53 -13.61
N ARG A 130 -32.50 -11.62 -13.02
CA ARG A 130 -31.08 -11.77 -12.70
C ARG A 130 -30.44 -12.95 -13.41
N ILE A 131 -29.40 -12.64 -14.18
CA ILE A 131 -28.65 -13.60 -14.97
C ILE A 131 -27.77 -14.45 -14.04
N VAL A 132 -27.91 -15.77 -14.13
CA VAL A 132 -27.02 -16.75 -13.50
C VAL A 132 -25.82 -16.99 -14.41
N SER A 133 -26.05 -17.22 -15.70
CA SER A 133 -25.01 -17.36 -16.71
C SER A 133 -25.56 -17.06 -18.10
N LEU A 134 -24.79 -16.34 -18.91
CA LEU A 134 -25.07 -16.08 -20.31
C LEU A 134 -23.75 -16.11 -21.08
N GLY A 135 -23.25 -17.32 -21.31
CA GLY A 135 -21.94 -17.55 -21.91
C GLY A 135 -20.78 -17.39 -20.94
N VAL A 136 -19.71 -18.13 -21.22
CA VAL A 136 -18.50 -18.24 -20.40
C VAL A 136 -17.28 -18.15 -21.30
N SER A 137 -16.27 -17.43 -20.85
CA SER A 137 -14.98 -17.32 -21.51
C SER A 137 -13.82 -17.59 -20.53
N VAL A 138 -12.59 -17.54 -21.03
CA VAL A 138 -11.37 -17.78 -20.28
C VAL A 138 -10.37 -16.66 -20.51
N THR A 139 -9.66 -16.27 -19.47
CA THR A 139 -8.52 -15.34 -19.56
C THR A 139 -7.32 -16.01 -20.24
N ARG A 140 -6.33 -15.20 -20.64
CA ARG A 140 -5.03 -15.68 -21.14
C ARG A 140 -4.37 -16.73 -20.23
N TYR A 141 -4.54 -16.62 -18.91
CA TYR A 141 -3.93 -17.52 -17.92
C TYR A 141 -4.85 -18.67 -17.48
N GLY A 142 -5.96 -18.93 -18.18
CA GLY A 142 -6.81 -20.09 -17.93
C GLY A 142 -7.89 -19.92 -16.85
N ARG A 143 -8.04 -18.72 -16.26
CA ARG A 143 -9.14 -18.42 -15.32
C ARG A 143 -10.46 -18.24 -16.08
N THR A 144 -11.52 -18.92 -15.62
CA THR A 144 -12.90 -18.76 -16.09
C THR A 144 -13.46 -17.38 -15.77
N VAL A 145 -14.22 -16.82 -16.71
CA VAL A 145 -14.93 -15.55 -16.60
C VAL A 145 -16.32 -15.73 -17.23
N GLY A 146 -17.38 -15.59 -16.45
CA GLY A 146 -18.73 -15.51 -17.00
C GLY A 146 -18.96 -14.18 -17.71
N LEU A 147 -19.73 -14.20 -18.80
CA LEU A 147 -19.84 -13.02 -19.65
C LEU A 147 -20.78 -11.95 -19.09
N ALA A 148 -21.86 -12.35 -18.42
CA ALA A 148 -22.87 -11.48 -17.80
C ALA A 148 -23.37 -12.02 -16.43
N ASP A 149 -22.55 -12.81 -15.73
CA ASP A 149 -22.96 -13.46 -14.48
C ASP A 149 -23.34 -12.43 -13.39
N GLY A 150 -24.55 -12.53 -12.86
CA GLY A 150 -25.05 -11.71 -11.75
C GLY A 150 -25.58 -10.33 -12.14
N GLU A 151 -25.53 -9.97 -13.43
CA GLU A 151 -26.12 -8.75 -14.00
C GLU A 151 -27.66 -8.84 -14.01
N HIS A 152 -28.32 -7.68 -14.04
CA HIS A 152 -29.77 -7.62 -14.27
C HIS A 152 -30.04 -7.74 -15.78
N ASP A 153 -31.05 -8.52 -16.16
CA ASP A 153 -31.48 -8.68 -17.54
C ASP A 153 -32.40 -7.53 -17.95
N GLN A 154 -31.87 -6.60 -18.74
CA GLN A 154 -32.57 -5.47 -19.34
C GLN A 154 -32.61 -5.62 -20.88
N GLY A 155 -32.40 -6.83 -21.39
CA GLY A 155 -32.30 -7.13 -22.83
C GLY A 155 -30.98 -6.69 -23.48
N GLN A 156 -30.01 -6.21 -22.70
CA GLN A 156 -28.74 -5.67 -23.21
C GLN A 156 -27.84 -6.72 -23.88
N HIS A 157 -28.14 -8.01 -23.72
CA HIS A 157 -27.37 -9.13 -24.27
C HIS A 157 -28.16 -9.97 -25.29
N ASP A 158 -29.29 -9.47 -25.78
CA ASP A 158 -30.19 -10.23 -26.67
C ASP A 158 -29.69 -10.36 -28.11
N ALA A 159 -28.65 -9.61 -28.49
CA ALA A 159 -28.03 -9.64 -29.82
C ALA A 159 -26.76 -10.53 -29.90
N GLY A 160 -26.38 -11.22 -28.82
CA GLY A 160 -25.17 -12.05 -28.80
C GLY A 160 -25.35 -13.35 -29.59
N GLU A 161 -24.48 -13.61 -30.57
CA GLU A 161 -24.61 -14.80 -31.44
C GLU A 161 -23.70 -15.97 -31.04
N ASP A 162 -22.46 -15.74 -30.60
CA ASP A 162 -21.43 -16.79 -30.50
C ASP A 162 -20.53 -16.61 -29.26
N VAL A 163 -20.30 -17.68 -28.47
CA VAL A 163 -19.51 -17.64 -27.22
C VAL A 163 -18.41 -18.70 -27.18
N LEU A 164 -17.38 -18.53 -26.34
CA LEU A 164 -16.32 -19.53 -26.21
C LEU A 164 -16.84 -20.85 -25.59
N GLY A 165 -17.72 -20.73 -24.60
CA GLY A 165 -18.43 -21.81 -23.95
C GLY A 165 -19.55 -21.25 -23.07
N THR A 166 -20.10 -22.07 -22.18
CA THR A 166 -21.29 -21.73 -21.38
C THR A 166 -21.32 -22.58 -20.11
N ASP A 167 -22.24 -22.27 -19.20
CA ASP A 167 -22.75 -23.25 -18.24
C ASP A 167 -23.42 -24.41 -19.00
N VAL A 168 -23.24 -25.63 -18.50
CA VAL A 168 -23.71 -26.86 -19.16
C VAL A 168 -25.20 -27.10 -18.98
N ARG A 169 -25.85 -26.44 -18.01
CA ARG A 169 -27.27 -26.64 -17.72
C ARG A 169 -28.12 -26.04 -18.83
N GLY A 170 -29.04 -26.83 -19.39
CA GLY A 170 -30.00 -26.39 -20.39
C GLY A 170 -29.47 -26.34 -21.83
N ILE A 171 -28.23 -26.75 -22.10
CA ILE A 171 -27.66 -26.71 -23.46
C ILE A 171 -28.28 -27.77 -24.38
N LEU A 172 -28.44 -27.44 -25.66
CA LEU A 172 -28.89 -28.37 -26.70
C LEU A 172 -27.74 -28.68 -27.65
N VAL A 173 -27.28 -29.93 -27.69
CA VAL A 173 -26.08 -30.38 -28.43
C VAL A 173 -26.48 -31.27 -29.60
N ARG A 174 -25.89 -31.12 -30.78
CA ARG A 174 -26.13 -32.09 -31.88
C ARG A 174 -25.60 -33.48 -31.48
N ALA A 175 -26.34 -34.54 -31.76
CA ALA A 175 -26.00 -35.89 -31.32
C ALA A 175 -24.69 -36.43 -31.94
N ASP A 176 -24.37 -36.02 -33.17
CA ASP A 176 -23.09 -36.29 -33.83
C ASP A 176 -21.93 -35.54 -33.16
N ALA A 177 -22.14 -34.29 -32.75
CA ALA A 177 -21.16 -33.51 -31.99
C ALA A 177 -20.95 -34.11 -30.59
N TRP A 178 -22.02 -34.48 -29.88
CA TRP A 178 -21.96 -35.11 -28.56
C TRP A 178 -21.14 -36.41 -28.57
N ARG A 179 -21.39 -37.29 -29.55
CA ARG A 179 -20.65 -38.55 -29.74
C ARG A 179 -19.18 -38.32 -30.07
N ARG A 180 -18.87 -37.42 -31.02
CA ARG A 180 -17.47 -37.09 -31.40
C ARG A 180 -16.69 -36.43 -30.26
N LEU A 181 -17.35 -35.59 -29.47
CA LEU A 181 -16.73 -34.97 -28.31
C LEU A 181 -16.51 -35.98 -27.17
N GLY A 182 -17.24 -37.10 -27.13
CA GLY A 182 -17.19 -38.03 -26.00
C GLY A 182 -17.85 -37.46 -24.75
N GLY A 183 -18.86 -36.59 -24.91
CA GLY A 183 -19.55 -35.93 -23.80
C GLY A 183 -18.69 -34.97 -22.99
N ILE A 184 -19.00 -34.86 -21.69
CA ILE A 184 -18.31 -33.98 -20.73
C ILE A 184 -17.08 -34.69 -20.14
N ASP A 185 -16.00 -33.93 -19.95
CA ASP A 185 -14.80 -34.44 -19.27
C ASP A 185 -15.03 -34.60 -17.76
N ARG A 186 -15.03 -35.85 -17.30
CA ARG A 186 -15.23 -36.27 -15.91
C ARG A 186 -14.18 -35.71 -14.94
N ALA A 187 -13.02 -35.27 -15.44
CA ALA A 187 -11.95 -34.69 -14.64
C ALA A 187 -12.23 -33.25 -14.17
N LEU A 188 -13.28 -32.61 -14.70
CA LEU A 188 -13.66 -31.23 -14.38
C LEU A 188 -14.45 -31.08 -13.06
N ALA A 189 -14.84 -32.20 -12.44
CA ALA A 189 -15.43 -32.24 -11.11
C ALA A 189 -16.67 -31.32 -10.90
N GLY A 190 -17.49 -31.11 -11.95
CA GLY A 190 -18.72 -30.32 -11.85
C GLY A 190 -18.56 -28.81 -12.10
N ALA A 191 -17.41 -28.35 -12.57
CA ALA A 191 -17.18 -26.94 -12.92
C ALA A 191 -16.56 -26.78 -14.31
N ASP A 192 -16.89 -25.70 -15.02
CA ASP A 192 -16.37 -25.39 -16.37
C ASP A 192 -16.65 -26.48 -17.44
N GLU A 193 -17.64 -27.34 -17.21
CA GLU A 193 -17.98 -28.47 -18.07
C GLU A 193 -18.40 -28.02 -19.47
N GLY A 194 -19.31 -27.04 -19.55
CA GLY A 194 -19.73 -26.45 -20.83
C GLY A 194 -18.66 -25.55 -21.46
N LEU A 195 -17.74 -24.98 -20.68
CA LEU A 195 -16.58 -24.24 -21.20
C LEU A 195 -15.60 -25.17 -21.91
N ASP A 196 -15.23 -26.29 -21.27
CA ASP A 196 -14.37 -27.30 -21.89
C ASP A 196 -15.02 -27.94 -23.12
N LEU A 197 -16.32 -28.25 -23.05
CA LEU A 197 -17.08 -28.78 -24.19
C LEU A 197 -17.06 -27.79 -25.37
N GLY A 198 -17.29 -26.50 -25.10
CA GLY A 198 -17.21 -25.43 -26.11
C GLY A 198 -15.83 -25.29 -26.74
N ILE A 199 -14.76 -25.33 -25.93
CA ILE A 199 -13.38 -25.29 -26.42
C ILE A 199 -13.08 -26.52 -27.29
N ARG A 200 -13.46 -27.73 -26.86
CA ARG A 200 -13.26 -28.96 -27.64
C ARG A 200 -14.07 -28.98 -28.93
N ALA A 201 -15.29 -28.42 -28.93
CA ALA A 201 -16.11 -28.25 -30.12
C ALA A 201 -15.46 -27.29 -31.12
N ARG A 202 -14.98 -26.12 -30.64
CA ARG A 202 -14.28 -25.13 -31.48
C ARG A 202 -12.97 -25.66 -32.04
N LEU A 203 -12.20 -26.42 -31.26
CA LEU A 203 -10.98 -27.08 -31.75
C LEU A 203 -11.25 -28.13 -32.84
N ARG A 204 -12.48 -28.64 -32.94
CA ARG A 204 -12.96 -29.54 -34.02
C ARG A 204 -13.64 -28.80 -35.17
N GLY A 205 -13.63 -27.46 -35.17
CA GLY A 205 -14.26 -26.64 -36.21
C GLY A 205 -15.75 -26.34 -35.98
N GLY A 206 -16.32 -26.74 -34.84
CA GLY A 206 -17.68 -26.37 -34.45
C GLY A 206 -17.79 -24.96 -33.85
N ARG A 207 -19.02 -24.48 -33.67
CA ARG A 207 -19.36 -23.21 -33.00
C ARG A 207 -20.29 -23.45 -31.82
N VAL A 208 -20.33 -22.48 -30.91
CA VAL A 208 -21.25 -22.48 -29.77
C VAL A 208 -22.13 -21.26 -29.90
N ALA A 209 -23.38 -21.49 -30.29
CA ALA A 209 -24.36 -20.44 -30.50
C ALA A 209 -25.01 -20.07 -29.17
N LEU A 210 -25.15 -18.77 -28.92
CA LEU A 210 -25.93 -18.27 -27.79
C LEU A 210 -27.36 -18.02 -28.24
N ALA A 211 -28.33 -18.54 -27.50
CA ALA A 211 -29.75 -18.30 -27.71
C ALA A 211 -30.28 -17.47 -26.52
N PRO A 212 -30.02 -16.14 -26.48
CA PRO A 212 -30.36 -15.32 -25.32
C PRO A 212 -31.87 -15.25 -25.07
N THR A 213 -32.69 -15.48 -26.10
CA THR A 213 -34.15 -15.57 -25.98
C THR A 213 -34.61 -16.91 -25.41
N ALA A 214 -33.79 -17.97 -25.41
CA ALA A 214 -34.14 -19.23 -24.75
C ALA A 214 -33.83 -19.11 -23.26
N ILE A 215 -34.85 -18.92 -22.42
CA ILE A 215 -34.68 -18.69 -20.99
C ILE A 215 -34.85 -20.01 -20.23
N VAL A 216 -33.90 -20.31 -19.35
CA VAL A 216 -34.00 -21.43 -18.41
C VAL A 216 -33.75 -20.91 -17.00
N ALA A 217 -34.76 -20.96 -16.16
CA ALA A 217 -34.64 -20.57 -14.76
C ALA A 217 -33.99 -21.69 -13.94
N ILE A 218 -33.09 -21.34 -13.03
CA ILE A 218 -32.40 -22.28 -12.15
C ILE A 218 -32.92 -22.09 -10.73
N ALA A 219 -33.60 -23.11 -10.21
CA ALA A 219 -34.09 -23.15 -8.84
C ALA A 219 -32.95 -23.60 -7.92
N GLY A 220 -32.13 -22.65 -7.46
CA GLY A 220 -30.80 -22.94 -6.95
C GLY A 220 -30.73 -23.98 -5.83
N SER A 221 -29.81 -24.94 -5.98
CA SER A 221 -28.86 -25.31 -4.92
C SER A 221 -27.53 -25.75 -5.55
N GLY A 222 -26.61 -24.80 -5.69
CA GLY A 222 -25.22 -25.13 -6.02
C GLY A 222 -24.52 -25.79 -4.83
N PRO A 223 -23.41 -26.51 -5.04
CA PRO A 223 -22.64 -27.09 -3.95
C PRO A 223 -22.19 -26.02 -2.96
N SER A 224 -21.84 -26.42 -1.73
CA SER A 224 -21.34 -25.48 -0.71
C SER A 224 -20.19 -24.61 -1.28
N PRO A 225 -20.05 -23.34 -0.86
CA PRO A 225 -19.06 -22.42 -1.45
C PRO A 225 -17.62 -22.96 -1.47
N VAL A 226 -17.26 -23.79 -0.48
CA VAL A 226 -15.95 -24.46 -0.41
C VAL A 226 -15.82 -25.56 -1.46
N ARG A 227 -16.86 -26.38 -1.65
CA ARG A 227 -16.87 -27.42 -2.70
C ARG A 227 -16.89 -26.81 -4.09
N ALA A 228 -17.71 -25.77 -4.31
CA ALA A 228 -17.73 -25.02 -5.56
C ALA A 228 -16.34 -24.45 -5.90
N ALA A 229 -15.68 -23.78 -4.94
CA ALA A 229 -14.33 -23.25 -5.14
C ALA A 229 -13.28 -24.34 -5.42
N CYS A 230 -13.39 -25.50 -4.78
CA CYS A 230 -12.51 -26.64 -5.03
C CYS A 230 -12.73 -27.22 -6.44
N ALA A 231 -13.99 -27.39 -6.87
CA ALA A 231 -14.35 -27.87 -8.20
C ALA A 231 -13.88 -26.91 -9.29
N GLU A 232 -14.20 -25.62 -9.18
CA GLU A 232 -13.72 -24.57 -10.10
C GLU A 232 -12.19 -24.58 -10.22
N ARG A 233 -11.50 -24.72 -9.08
CA ARG A 233 -10.05 -24.72 -9.09
C ARG A 233 -9.47 -25.99 -9.69
N THR A 234 -10.06 -27.15 -9.40
CA THR A 234 -9.66 -28.44 -9.97
C THR A 234 -9.83 -28.41 -11.50
N ALA A 235 -10.96 -27.91 -11.99
CA ALA A 235 -11.25 -27.74 -13.40
C ALA A 235 -10.22 -26.83 -14.08
N GLN A 236 -9.90 -25.67 -13.48
CA GLN A 236 -8.89 -24.75 -14.00
C GLN A 236 -7.50 -25.39 -14.11
N LEU A 237 -7.07 -26.13 -13.08
CA LEU A 237 -5.77 -26.82 -13.09
C LEU A 237 -5.73 -27.94 -14.13
N HIS A 238 -6.80 -28.73 -14.21
CA HIS A 238 -6.96 -29.79 -15.21
C HIS A 238 -6.91 -29.23 -16.64
N ARG A 239 -7.66 -28.16 -16.93
CA ARG A 239 -7.60 -27.50 -18.24
C ARG A 239 -6.23 -26.92 -18.54
N ARG A 240 -5.55 -26.32 -17.55
CA ARG A 240 -4.19 -25.79 -17.73
C ARG A 240 -3.22 -26.88 -18.17
N LEU A 241 -3.27 -28.06 -17.56
CA LEU A 241 -2.44 -29.19 -17.94
C LEU A 241 -2.88 -29.81 -19.29
N SER A 242 -4.19 -29.85 -19.55
CA SER A 242 -4.75 -30.44 -20.77
C SER A 242 -4.51 -29.59 -22.02
N TYR A 243 -4.52 -28.26 -21.89
CA TYR A 243 -4.41 -27.34 -23.02
C TYR A 243 -2.98 -26.86 -23.30
N ALA A 244 -2.05 -27.10 -22.37
CA ALA A 244 -0.66 -26.68 -22.51
C ALA A 244 0.08 -27.46 -23.63
N PRO A 245 1.09 -26.86 -24.28
CA PRO A 245 2.05 -27.61 -25.10
C PRO A 245 2.68 -28.75 -24.32
N ALA A 246 2.93 -29.90 -24.97
CA ALA A 246 3.39 -31.13 -24.29
C ALA A 246 4.69 -30.93 -23.50
N ALA A 247 5.63 -30.15 -24.05
CA ALA A 247 6.91 -29.83 -23.40
C ALA A 247 6.77 -29.04 -22.08
N VAL A 248 5.67 -28.28 -21.91
CA VAL A 248 5.46 -27.41 -20.74
C VAL A 248 4.63 -28.11 -19.64
N VAL A 249 4.04 -29.27 -19.93
CA VAL A 249 3.22 -30.01 -18.95
C VAL A 249 4.00 -30.39 -17.70
N PRO A 250 5.23 -30.95 -17.77
CA PRO A 250 6.02 -31.26 -16.57
C PRO A 250 6.28 -30.02 -15.72
N LEU A 251 6.59 -28.89 -16.36
CA LEU A 251 6.80 -27.62 -15.67
C LEU A 251 5.52 -27.14 -14.96
N HIS A 252 4.36 -27.22 -15.62
CA HIS A 252 3.09 -26.87 -14.99
C HIS A 252 2.69 -27.81 -13.87
N TRP A 253 2.95 -29.10 -14.01
CA TRP A 253 2.70 -30.10 -12.98
C TRP A 253 3.59 -29.86 -11.75
N LEU A 254 4.90 -29.63 -11.94
CA LEU A 254 5.82 -29.24 -10.86
C LEU A 254 5.41 -27.91 -10.20
N SER A 255 4.81 -26.99 -10.96
CA SER A 255 4.34 -25.70 -10.44
C SER A 255 3.08 -25.76 -9.57
N LEU A 256 2.36 -26.88 -9.52
CA LEU A 256 1.07 -26.97 -8.82
C LEU A 256 1.20 -26.67 -7.32
N LEU A 257 2.15 -27.33 -6.63
CA LEU A 257 2.37 -27.14 -5.20
C LEU A 257 2.97 -25.77 -4.85
N PRO A 258 4.05 -25.29 -5.54
CA PRO A 258 4.55 -23.93 -5.31
C PRO A 258 3.49 -22.85 -5.52
N LEU A 259 2.66 -22.97 -6.57
CA LEU A 259 1.58 -22.01 -6.81
C LEU A 259 0.45 -22.13 -5.78
N ALA A 260 0.18 -23.33 -5.26
CA ALA A 260 -0.77 -23.51 -4.15
C ALA A 260 -0.27 -22.80 -2.88
N VAL A 261 1.02 -22.87 -2.56
CA VAL A 261 1.65 -22.13 -1.45
C VAL A 261 1.48 -20.62 -1.66
N LEU A 262 1.93 -20.10 -2.81
CA LEU A 262 1.84 -18.67 -3.12
C LEU A 262 0.41 -18.14 -3.08
N ARG A 263 -0.56 -18.92 -3.58
CA ARG A 263 -1.97 -18.54 -3.56
C ARG A 263 -2.61 -18.68 -2.17
N SER A 264 -2.16 -19.63 -1.37
CA SER A 264 -2.57 -19.78 0.03
C SER A 264 -2.10 -18.58 0.84
N LEU A 265 -0.84 -18.16 0.68
CA LEU A 265 -0.33 -16.91 1.25
C LEU A 265 -1.19 -15.73 0.79
N GLY A 266 -1.43 -15.59 -0.52
CA GLY A 266 -2.32 -14.55 -1.05
C GLY A 266 -3.76 -14.59 -0.51
N ALA A 267 -4.30 -15.78 -0.24
CA ALA A 267 -5.63 -15.96 0.35
C ALA A 267 -5.64 -15.58 1.84
N ILE A 268 -4.61 -15.93 2.60
CA ILE A 268 -4.42 -15.56 4.01
C ILE A 268 -4.25 -14.04 4.12
N LEU A 269 -3.33 -13.45 3.34
CA LEU A 269 -3.15 -11.99 3.26
C LEU A 269 -4.43 -11.29 2.79
N GLY A 270 -5.19 -11.92 1.89
CA GLY A 270 -6.50 -11.46 1.43
C GLY A 270 -7.66 -11.69 2.40
N LYS A 271 -7.39 -12.21 3.61
CA LYS A 271 -8.35 -12.54 4.68
C LYS A 271 -9.44 -13.52 4.24
N ARG A 272 -9.06 -14.56 3.48
CA ARG A 272 -9.92 -15.63 2.95
C ARG A 272 -9.34 -17.03 3.25
N PRO A 273 -9.08 -17.38 4.52
CA PRO A 273 -8.43 -18.65 4.87
C PRO A 273 -9.23 -19.88 4.40
N ALA A 274 -10.55 -19.78 4.30
CA ALA A 274 -11.41 -20.86 3.79
C ALA A 274 -11.08 -21.31 2.36
N ARG A 275 -10.40 -20.48 1.55
CA ARG A 275 -9.97 -20.85 0.18
C ARG A 275 -8.67 -21.64 0.13
N THR A 276 -7.89 -21.66 1.22
CA THR A 276 -6.61 -22.37 1.29
C THR A 276 -6.82 -23.86 1.11
N LEU A 277 -7.77 -24.45 1.86
CA LEU A 277 -8.09 -25.87 1.76
C LEU A 277 -8.57 -26.26 0.35
N SER A 278 -9.38 -25.42 -0.30
CA SER A 278 -9.82 -25.67 -1.68
C SER A 278 -8.67 -25.60 -2.71
N GLU A 279 -7.66 -24.75 -2.48
CA GLU A 279 -6.51 -24.62 -3.38
C GLU A 279 -5.60 -25.86 -3.27
N TRP A 280 -5.34 -26.34 -2.05
CA TRP A 280 -4.57 -27.56 -1.81
C TRP A 280 -5.32 -28.81 -2.30
N GLY A 281 -6.61 -28.93 -1.99
CA GLY A 281 -7.43 -30.04 -2.46
C GLY A 281 -7.44 -30.15 -3.99
N ALA A 282 -7.59 -29.02 -4.69
CA ALA A 282 -7.51 -28.97 -6.14
C ALA A 282 -6.12 -29.30 -6.69
N ALA A 283 -5.05 -28.77 -6.08
CA ALA A 283 -3.67 -29.02 -6.49
C ALA A 283 -3.29 -30.51 -6.35
N VAL A 284 -3.63 -31.13 -5.22
CA VAL A 284 -3.40 -32.56 -4.98
C VAL A 284 -4.22 -33.40 -5.96
N THR A 285 -5.50 -33.09 -6.14
CA THR A 285 -6.38 -33.82 -7.06
C THR A 285 -5.87 -33.77 -8.51
N ALA A 286 -5.41 -32.61 -8.97
CA ALA A 286 -4.82 -32.46 -10.30
C ALA A 286 -3.46 -33.18 -10.42
N ALA A 287 -2.64 -33.20 -9.37
CA ALA A 287 -1.33 -33.84 -9.36
C ALA A 287 -1.42 -35.38 -9.47
N VAL A 288 -2.39 -36.00 -8.79
CA VAL A 288 -2.56 -37.47 -8.74
C VAL A 288 -3.38 -38.05 -9.90
N ARG A 289 -3.89 -37.22 -10.83
CA ARG A 289 -4.71 -37.68 -11.98
C ARG A 289 -4.05 -37.44 -13.35
N PRO A 290 -2.77 -37.78 -13.58
CA PRO A 290 -2.12 -37.56 -14.87
C PRO A 290 -2.76 -38.36 -16.01
N GLY A 291 -3.33 -39.53 -15.72
CA GLY A 291 -4.06 -40.34 -16.70
C GLY A 291 -5.30 -39.65 -17.28
N ALA A 292 -6.01 -38.86 -16.46
CA ALA A 292 -7.14 -38.06 -16.91
C ALA A 292 -6.69 -36.96 -17.87
N VAL A 293 -5.63 -36.23 -17.50
CA VAL A 293 -4.99 -35.21 -18.36
C VAL A 293 -4.54 -35.82 -19.69
N ALA A 294 -3.88 -36.98 -19.65
CA ALA A 294 -3.42 -37.68 -20.85
C ALA A 294 -4.58 -38.06 -21.77
N ARG A 295 -5.72 -38.52 -21.21
CA ARG A 295 -6.93 -38.87 -21.97
C ARG A 295 -7.52 -37.65 -22.68
N THR A 296 -7.71 -36.55 -21.98
CA THR A 296 -8.24 -35.30 -22.55
C THR A 296 -7.31 -34.76 -23.63
N ARG A 297 -5.99 -34.80 -23.41
CA ARG A 297 -4.98 -34.40 -24.41
C ARG A 297 -5.02 -35.26 -25.68
N ARG A 298 -5.13 -36.59 -25.53
CA ARG A 298 -5.24 -37.52 -26.67
C ARG A 298 -6.51 -37.22 -27.48
N GLY A 299 -7.65 -37.06 -26.80
CA GLY A 299 -8.92 -36.72 -27.45
C GLY A 299 -8.94 -35.35 -28.13
N ILE A 300 -8.21 -34.36 -27.59
CA ILE A 300 -8.02 -33.07 -28.26
C ILE A 300 -7.11 -33.22 -29.49
N ARG A 301 -6.03 -34.00 -29.41
CA ARG A 301 -5.05 -34.14 -30.50
C ARG A 301 -5.59 -34.91 -31.71
N GLN A 302 -6.39 -35.95 -31.48
CA GLN A 302 -6.83 -36.87 -32.55
C GLN A 302 -7.78 -36.23 -33.56
N GLU A 303 -8.62 -35.29 -33.15
CA GLU A 303 -9.67 -34.70 -34.01
C GLU A 303 -9.56 -33.18 -34.12
N ARG A 304 -8.37 -32.62 -33.90
CA ARG A 304 -8.16 -31.17 -33.97
C ARG A 304 -8.19 -30.67 -35.41
N ALA A 305 -9.18 -29.84 -35.75
CA ALA A 305 -9.28 -29.13 -37.01
C ALA A 305 -8.84 -27.65 -36.92
N ALA A 306 -8.90 -27.04 -35.73
CA ALA A 306 -8.66 -25.61 -35.52
C ALA A 306 -7.46 -25.33 -34.60
N SER A 307 -6.85 -24.15 -34.78
CA SER A 307 -5.68 -23.73 -34.00
C SER A 307 -6.08 -23.04 -32.68
N TRP A 308 -5.20 -23.03 -31.68
CA TRP A 308 -5.45 -22.31 -30.42
C TRP A 308 -5.49 -20.79 -30.63
N ALA A 309 -4.85 -20.30 -31.72
CA ALA A 309 -4.85 -18.90 -32.09
C ALA A 309 -6.24 -18.44 -32.58
N GLN A 310 -7.00 -19.32 -33.24
CA GLN A 310 -8.37 -19.02 -33.68
C GLN A 310 -9.34 -18.82 -32.50
N LEU A 311 -9.04 -19.40 -31.33
CA LEU A 311 -9.83 -19.20 -30.11
C LEU A 311 -9.41 -17.95 -29.33
N ALA A 312 -8.27 -17.32 -29.68
CA ALA A 312 -7.73 -16.18 -28.93
C ALA A 312 -8.65 -14.94 -28.90
N PRO A 313 -9.36 -14.57 -29.99
CA PRO A 313 -10.30 -13.44 -29.98
C PRO A 313 -11.50 -13.64 -29.06
N LEU A 314 -11.87 -14.89 -28.78
CA LEU A 314 -12.98 -15.23 -27.89
C LEU A 314 -12.58 -15.26 -26.41
N ARG A 315 -11.30 -15.03 -26.09
CA ARG A 315 -10.78 -14.99 -24.73
C ARG A 315 -10.84 -13.58 -24.17
N VAL A 316 -11.21 -13.47 -22.91
CA VAL A 316 -11.19 -12.18 -22.21
C VAL A 316 -9.76 -11.69 -22.05
N THR A 317 -9.51 -10.49 -22.57
CA THR A 317 -8.23 -9.79 -22.45
C THR A 317 -8.04 -9.23 -21.04
N GLY A 318 -6.79 -8.90 -20.69
CA GLY A 318 -6.49 -8.30 -19.38
C GLY A 318 -7.07 -6.89 -19.21
N THR A 319 -7.35 -6.19 -20.31
CA THR A 319 -8.02 -4.88 -20.34
C THR A 319 -9.52 -5.05 -20.10
N GLU A 320 -10.20 -5.95 -20.83
CA GLU A 320 -11.62 -6.24 -20.61
C GLU A 320 -11.91 -6.77 -19.20
N LEU A 321 -11.05 -7.63 -18.67
CA LEU A 321 -11.21 -8.12 -17.30
C LEU A 321 -11.11 -6.98 -16.27
N ARG A 322 -10.26 -5.98 -16.51
CA ARG A 322 -10.14 -4.81 -15.64
C ARG A 322 -11.37 -3.92 -15.75
N HIS A 323 -11.81 -3.61 -16.97
CA HIS A 323 -13.04 -2.85 -17.21
C HIS A 323 -14.25 -3.48 -16.52
N ARG A 324 -14.46 -4.80 -16.66
CA ARG A 324 -15.56 -5.50 -15.99
C ARG A 324 -15.49 -5.42 -14.46
N LEU A 325 -14.29 -5.48 -13.88
CA LEU A 325 -14.10 -5.30 -12.43
C LEU A 325 -14.33 -3.84 -11.99
N ASP A 326 -14.29 -2.89 -12.92
CA ASP A 326 -14.52 -1.47 -12.70
C ASP A 326 -16.00 -1.08 -12.98
N ASP A 327 -16.68 -1.74 -13.92
CA ASP A 327 -18.10 -1.53 -14.30
C ASP A 327 -19.11 -1.96 -13.20
N ASP A 328 -18.68 -2.82 -12.27
CA ASP A 328 -19.37 -3.11 -10.98
C ASP A 328 -19.56 -1.85 -10.09
N VAL A 329 -19.02 -0.69 -10.51
CA VAL A 329 -19.13 0.60 -9.86
C VAL A 329 -20.07 1.50 -10.67
N PRO A 330 -21.24 1.90 -10.14
CA PRO A 330 -22.21 2.72 -10.86
C PRO A 330 -21.57 3.98 -11.50
N ALA A 331 -21.91 4.26 -12.76
CA ALA A 331 -21.43 5.43 -13.49
C ALA A 331 -21.59 6.71 -12.65
N GLY A 332 -20.51 7.50 -12.54
CA GLY A 332 -20.48 8.73 -11.72
C GLY A 332 -20.20 8.53 -10.22
N THR A 333 -20.08 7.29 -9.74
CA THR A 333 -19.62 6.97 -8.37
C THR A 333 -18.18 6.43 -8.29
N GLY A 334 -17.61 6.10 -9.45
CA GLY A 334 -16.26 5.56 -9.60
C GLY A 334 -15.15 6.60 -9.43
N ARG A 335 -14.09 6.19 -8.74
CA ARG A 335 -12.84 6.92 -8.60
C ARG A 335 -12.10 6.94 -9.96
N GLY A 336 -11.97 8.10 -10.60
CA GLY A 336 -11.22 8.24 -11.87
C GLY A 336 -9.74 7.87 -11.74
N ASP A 337 -9.00 7.72 -12.83
CA ASP A 337 -7.59 7.33 -12.77
C ASP A 337 -6.68 8.41 -12.16
N LEU A 338 -5.56 7.98 -11.57
CA LEU A 338 -4.59 8.90 -10.99
C LEU A 338 -3.79 9.66 -12.07
N HIS A 339 -3.76 9.14 -13.30
CA HIS A 339 -2.99 9.67 -14.41
C HIS A 339 -1.56 10.04 -13.98
N PHE A 340 -0.86 9.16 -13.25
CA PHE A 340 0.46 9.47 -12.70
C PHE A 340 1.49 9.77 -13.80
N PHE A 341 1.49 8.96 -14.86
CA PHE A 341 2.37 9.16 -16.03
C PHE A 341 1.84 10.27 -16.96
N SER A 342 0.58 10.18 -17.38
CA SER A 342 -0.01 11.12 -18.33
C SER A 342 -0.28 12.51 -17.73
N GLY A 343 -0.39 12.61 -16.40
CA GLY A 343 -0.62 13.84 -15.65
C GLY A 343 0.64 14.47 -15.08
N GLY A 344 1.82 14.13 -15.60
CA GLY A 344 3.08 14.82 -15.26
C GLY A 344 3.74 14.40 -13.94
N GLY A 345 3.11 13.56 -13.11
CA GLY A 345 3.68 13.12 -11.83
C GLY A 345 5.02 12.40 -11.99
N ALA A 346 5.09 11.45 -12.94
CA ALA A 346 6.33 10.74 -13.25
C ALA A 346 7.45 11.68 -13.72
N TRP A 347 7.12 12.71 -14.49
CA TRP A 347 8.08 13.71 -14.98
C TRP A 347 8.61 14.61 -13.87
N VAL A 348 7.77 15.00 -12.90
CA VAL A 348 8.22 15.77 -11.73
C VAL A 348 9.18 14.94 -10.87
N VAL A 349 8.88 13.66 -10.64
CA VAL A 349 9.79 12.76 -9.91
C VAL A 349 11.10 12.56 -10.66
N LEU A 350 11.06 12.41 -11.99
CA LEU A 350 12.26 12.30 -12.82
C LEU A 350 13.08 13.60 -12.79
N ALA A 351 12.45 14.77 -12.88
CA ALA A 351 13.13 16.05 -12.77
C ALA A 351 13.78 16.23 -11.39
N ALA A 352 13.09 15.86 -10.31
CA ALA A 352 13.65 15.87 -8.96
C ALA A 352 14.83 14.91 -8.81
N LEU A 353 14.79 13.73 -9.46
CA LEU A 353 15.92 12.80 -9.50
C LEU A 353 17.13 13.43 -10.21
N VAL A 354 16.92 14.05 -11.38
CA VAL A 354 18.00 14.72 -12.12
C VAL A 354 18.63 15.83 -11.28
N VAL A 355 17.80 16.69 -10.66
CA VAL A 355 18.29 17.75 -9.77
C VAL A 355 19.07 17.17 -8.58
N SER A 356 18.57 16.09 -7.97
CA SER A 356 19.25 15.41 -6.86
C SER A 356 20.60 14.84 -7.26
N VAL A 357 20.67 14.16 -8.40
CA VAL A 357 21.93 13.59 -8.93
C VAL A 357 22.95 14.69 -9.24
N ILE A 358 22.51 15.84 -9.76
CA ILE A 358 23.38 16.99 -10.02
C ILE A 358 23.87 17.60 -8.69
N ALA A 359 22.97 17.82 -7.73
CA ALA A 359 23.31 18.42 -6.44
C ALA A 359 24.26 17.54 -5.60
N PHE A 360 24.15 16.22 -5.73
CA PHE A 360 24.88 15.23 -4.95
C PHE A 360 25.77 14.32 -5.80
N LEU A 361 26.34 14.85 -6.89
CA LEU A 361 27.12 14.06 -7.85
C LEU A 361 28.31 13.35 -7.19
N SER A 362 28.98 14.00 -6.23
CA SER A 362 30.10 13.44 -5.47
C SER A 362 29.73 12.20 -4.65
N LEU A 363 28.50 12.14 -4.12
CA LEU A 363 28.04 11.03 -3.29
C LEU A 363 27.95 9.72 -4.06
N LEU A 364 27.87 9.76 -5.40
CA LEU A 364 27.86 8.54 -6.22
C LEU A 364 29.18 7.78 -6.17
N ALA A 365 30.28 8.46 -5.82
CA ALA A 365 31.60 7.85 -5.65
C ALA A 365 31.84 7.34 -4.22
N TRP A 366 31.14 7.88 -3.23
CA TRP A 366 31.42 7.61 -1.82
C TRP A 366 30.83 6.27 -1.36
N PRO A 367 31.61 5.43 -0.65
CA PRO A 367 31.09 4.18 -0.08
C PRO A 367 30.24 4.41 1.17
N VAL A 368 30.62 5.41 2.00
CA VAL A 368 29.97 5.74 3.27
C VAL A 368 29.90 7.26 3.42
N LEU A 369 28.77 7.75 3.93
CA LEU A 369 28.50 9.16 4.20
C LEU A 369 28.84 9.47 5.67
N GLY A 370 29.59 10.54 5.90
CA GLY A 370 29.87 11.10 7.23
C GLY A 370 29.59 12.59 7.29
N GLY A 371 29.97 13.21 8.42
CA GLY A 371 29.76 14.63 8.68
C GLY A 371 28.39 14.96 9.25
N GLY A 372 28.29 16.03 10.03
CA GLY A 372 27.08 16.37 10.77
C GLY A 372 26.65 15.28 11.75
N ALA A 373 25.37 14.89 11.71
CA ALA A 373 24.80 13.84 12.57
C ALA A 373 24.83 12.44 11.92
N LEU A 374 25.71 12.22 10.93
CA LEU A 374 25.88 10.94 10.25
C LEU A 374 26.99 10.11 10.89
N ALA A 375 26.73 8.80 10.99
CA ALA A 375 27.68 7.80 11.46
C ALA A 375 27.54 6.53 10.61
N PRO A 376 28.58 5.67 10.54
CA PRO A 376 28.48 4.37 9.88
C PRO A 376 27.45 3.47 10.56
N MET A 377 26.88 2.53 9.82
CA MET A 377 26.03 1.47 10.36
C MET A 377 26.86 0.22 10.70
N ARG A 378 26.31 -0.69 11.51
CA ARG A 378 26.90 -2.03 11.72
C ARG A 378 27.08 -2.76 10.39
N ALA A 379 28.16 -3.51 10.27
CA ALA A 379 28.47 -4.29 9.06
C ALA A 379 27.58 -5.53 8.91
N THR A 380 27.10 -6.10 10.03
CA THR A 380 26.29 -7.32 10.03
C THR A 380 24.81 -7.06 10.34
N LEU A 381 23.93 -7.87 9.75
CA LEU A 381 22.48 -7.82 10.05
C LEU A 381 22.18 -8.13 11.52
N GLY A 382 22.93 -9.06 12.10
CA GLY A 382 22.82 -9.38 13.53
C GLY A 382 23.12 -8.17 14.40
N GLY A 383 24.20 -7.44 14.12
CA GLY A 383 24.55 -6.21 14.83
C GLY A 383 23.50 -5.11 14.69
N LEU A 384 22.95 -4.90 13.48
CA LEU A 384 21.89 -3.91 13.27
C LEU A 384 20.65 -4.18 14.11
N TRP A 385 20.18 -5.42 14.14
CA TRP A 385 19.00 -5.81 14.91
C TRP A 385 19.28 -5.94 16.41
N ALA A 386 20.53 -6.19 16.80
CA ALA A 386 20.97 -6.09 18.20
C ALA A 386 20.86 -4.65 18.71
N ASP A 387 21.36 -3.66 17.94
CA ASP A 387 21.24 -2.24 18.29
C ASP A 387 19.74 -1.82 18.43
N ALA A 388 18.85 -2.39 17.62
CA ALA A 388 17.40 -2.16 17.67
C ALA A 388 16.65 -2.90 18.79
N SER A 389 17.29 -3.87 19.45
CA SER A 389 16.69 -4.68 20.51
C SER A 389 16.93 -4.06 21.89
N TYR A 390 16.09 -4.39 22.87
CA TYR A 390 16.36 -4.05 24.28
C TYR A 390 17.58 -4.84 24.77
N GLY A 391 18.55 -4.19 25.43
CA GLY A 391 19.78 -4.84 25.88
C GLY A 391 20.96 -3.89 26.00
N LEU A 392 22.17 -4.46 25.89
CA LEU A 392 23.45 -3.76 25.96
C LEU A 392 23.60 -2.75 24.81
N ARG A 393 24.14 -1.58 25.13
CA ARG A 393 24.43 -0.51 24.16
C ARG A 393 25.92 -0.53 23.78
N PRO A 394 26.26 -0.17 22.53
CA PRO A 394 27.63 -0.13 22.05
C PRO A 394 28.47 1.03 22.60
N LEU A 395 27.86 2.00 23.29
CA LEU A 395 28.50 3.23 23.72
C LEU A 395 28.39 3.41 25.24
N GLY A 396 29.52 3.72 25.89
CA GLY A 396 29.66 3.79 27.35
C GLY A 396 29.98 2.43 27.99
N TRP A 397 30.19 2.40 29.31
CA TRP A 397 30.61 1.20 30.06
C TRP A 397 29.52 0.12 30.15
N ASP A 398 28.55 0.27 31.05
CA ASP A 398 27.50 -0.73 31.33
C ASP A 398 26.10 -0.22 30.99
N SER A 399 26.00 0.53 29.90
CA SER A 399 24.74 1.06 29.39
C SER A 399 23.85 -0.06 28.86
N SER A 400 22.91 -0.53 29.69
CA SER A 400 21.86 -1.48 29.30
C SER A 400 20.48 -0.82 29.39
N GLY A 401 19.57 -1.12 28.45
CA GLY A 401 18.24 -0.53 28.49
C GLY A 401 17.43 -0.66 27.20
N PRO A 402 16.28 0.04 27.11
CA PRO A 402 15.47 0.06 25.90
C PRO A 402 16.19 0.74 24.73
N ALA A 403 16.03 0.18 23.53
CA ALA A 403 16.52 0.81 22.31
C ALA A 403 15.65 2.01 21.93
N ASP A 404 16.26 3.03 21.36
CA ASP A 404 15.53 4.07 20.69
C ASP A 404 14.84 3.48 19.44
N PRO A 405 13.55 3.78 19.20
CA PRO A 405 12.84 3.28 18.02
C PRO A 405 13.52 3.63 16.68
N TRP A 406 14.35 4.68 16.68
CA TRP A 406 15.26 5.05 15.59
C TRP A 406 16.16 3.89 15.14
N SER A 407 16.73 3.13 16.09
CA SER A 407 17.63 2.02 15.79
C SER A 407 16.94 0.93 14.97
N ALA A 408 15.63 0.72 15.18
CA ALA A 408 14.82 -0.19 14.35
C ALA A 408 14.61 0.36 12.92
N VAL A 409 14.46 1.69 12.76
CA VAL A 409 14.39 2.33 11.43
C VAL A 409 15.70 2.12 10.67
N ILE A 410 16.83 2.34 11.34
CA ILE A 410 18.17 2.10 10.79
C ILE A 410 18.39 0.62 10.47
N ALA A 411 17.98 -0.30 11.32
CA ALA A 411 18.08 -1.74 11.06
C ALA A 411 17.25 -2.16 9.85
N LEU A 412 16.04 -1.61 9.68
CA LEU A 412 15.19 -1.85 8.50
C LEU A 412 15.84 -1.32 7.22
N LEU A 413 16.43 -0.12 7.24
CA LEU A 413 17.15 0.44 6.10
C LEU A 413 18.42 -0.36 5.77
N GLY A 414 19.24 -0.67 6.77
CA GLY A 414 20.45 -1.48 6.58
C GLY A 414 20.14 -2.88 6.04
N SER A 415 18.98 -3.46 6.41
CA SER A 415 18.52 -4.75 5.88
C SER A 415 18.19 -4.73 4.38
N LEU A 416 18.03 -3.56 3.75
CA LEU A 416 17.84 -3.45 2.29
C LEU A 416 19.11 -3.72 1.51
N TRP A 417 20.28 -3.49 2.12
CA TRP A 417 21.59 -3.76 1.52
C TRP A 417 22.51 -4.48 2.52
N PRO A 418 22.27 -5.78 2.82
CA PRO A 418 22.98 -6.50 3.88
C PRO A 418 24.51 -6.55 3.74
N ALA A 419 25.02 -6.50 2.50
CA ALA A 419 26.45 -6.57 2.23
C ALA A 419 27.21 -5.26 2.53
N ALA A 420 26.50 -4.13 2.59
CA ALA A 420 27.09 -2.81 2.87
C ALA A 420 25.99 -1.88 3.44
N PRO A 421 25.55 -2.08 4.68
CA PRO A 421 24.38 -1.37 5.24
C PRO A 421 24.49 0.16 5.17
N SER A 422 25.67 0.72 5.44
CA SER A 422 25.94 2.16 5.37
C SER A 422 25.68 2.76 3.98
N ARG A 423 25.80 1.98 2.90
CA ARG A 423 25.54 2.44 1.53
C ARG A 423 24.07 2.78 1.30
N THR A 424 23.15 2.21 2.09
CA THR A 424 21.74 2.57 2.02
C THR A 424 21.49 4.04 2.34
N ILE A 425 22.27 4.66 3.24
CA ILE A 425 22.15 6.10 3.55
C ILE A 425 22.60 6.96 2.37
N VAL A 426 23.68 6.57 1.69
CA VAL A 426 24.14 7.25 0.46
C VAL A 426 23.05 7.23 -0.61
N VAL A 427 22.45 6.06 -0.86
CA VAL A 427 21.35 5.91 -1.82
C VAL A 427 20.13 6.71 -1.38
N LEU A 428 19.80 6.73 -0.09
CA LEU A 428 18.70 7.52 0.45
C LEU A 428 18.91 9.03 0.23
N TRP A 429 20.13 9.53 0.40
CA TRP A 429 20.48 10.94 0.15
C TRP A 429 20.23 11.32 -1.31
N VAL A 430 20.73 10.51 -2.25
CA VAL A 430 20.51 10.73 -3.69
C VAL A 430 19.02 10.64 -4.06
N LEU A 431 18.26 9.77 -3.38
CA LEU A 431 16.83 9.60 -3.62
C LEU A 431 15.93 10.53 -2.78
N ALA A 432 16.48 11.40 -1.93
CA ALA A 432 15.68 12.20 -1.01
C ALA A 432 14.72 13.16 -1.74
N LEU A 433 15.20 13.96 -2.69
CA LEU A 433 14.35 14.87 -3.48
C LEU A 433 13.27 14.14 -4.31
N PRO A 434 13.58 13.07 -5.08
CA PRO A 434 12.53 12.36 -5.84
C PRO A 434 11.54 11.62 -4.93
N LEU A 435 11.95 11.08 -3.79
CA LEU A 435 11.04 10.46 -2.82
C LEU A 435 10.15 11.51 -2.13
N ALA A 436 10.69 12.69 -1.83
CA ALA A 436 9.91 13.81 -1.33
C ALA A 436 8.87 14.24 -2.40
N ALA A 437 9.28 14.47 -3.64
CA ALA A 437 8.37 14.82 -4.73
C ALA A 437 7.24 13.79 -4.89
N LEU A 438 7.57 12.50 -4.83
CA LEU A 438 6.60 11.40 -4.88
C LEU A 438 5.61 11.47 -3.71
N GLY A 439 6.11 11.63 -2.48
CA GLY A 439 5.29 11.76 -1.28
C GLY A 439 4.34 12.95 -1.35
N GLY A 440 4.85 14.13 -1.71
CA GLY A 440 4.07 15.36 -1.87
C GLY A 440 2.98 15.23 -2.94
N TRP A 441 3.30 14.58 -4.07
CA TRP A 441 2.33 14.29 -5.12
C TRP A 441 1.18 13.41 -4.62
N PHE A 442 1.50 12.33 -3.88
CA PHE A 442 0.49 11.42 -3.33
C PHE A 442 -0.35 12.08 -2.23
N ALA A 443 0.25 12.85 -1.33
CA ALA A 443 -0.48 13.63 -0.32
C ALA A 443 -1.50 14.57 -0.98
N ALA A 444 -1.10 15.27 -2.05
CA ALA A 444 -1.97 16.18 -2.79
C ALA A 444 -3.20 15.51 -3.41
N THR A 445 -3.15 14.19 -3.69
CA THR A 445 -4.34 13.44 -4.17
C THR A 445 -5.51 13.43 -3.19
N ARG A 446 -5.30 13.81 -1.92
CA ARG A 446 -6.36 13.98 -0.90
C ARG A 446 -7.03 15.35 -0.95
N PHE A 447 -6.42 16.31 -1.63
CA PHE A 447 -6.87 17.70 -1.65
C PHE A 447 -7.33 18.16 -3.03
N THR A 448 -6.79 17.59 -4.12
CA THR A 448 -7.18 17.96 -5.50
C THR A 448 -7.16 16.76 -6.47
N ASP A 449 -8.03 16.82 -7.48
CA ASP A 449 -8.03 15.88 -8.60
C ASP A 449 -7.19 16.36 -9.81
N ARG A 450 -6.69 17.61 -9.77
CA ARG A 450 -5.97 18.22 -10.89
C ARG A 450 -4.49 17.88 -10.89
N ALA A 451 -3.99 17.40 -12.02
CA ALA A 451 -2.61 17.00 -12.25
C ALA A 451 -1.60 18.12 -11.90
N LEU A 452 -1.80 19.34 -12.44
CA LEU A 452 -0.90 20.47 -12.21
C LEU A 452 -0.77 20.83 -10.72
N LEU A 453 -1.86 20.82 -9.96
CA LEU A 453 -1.82 21.17 -8.54
C LEU A 453 -1.09 20.11 -7.70
N ARG A 454 -1.14 18.84 -8.11
CA ARG A 454 -0.33 17.79 -7.51
C ARG A 454 1.16 17.97 -7.83
N ALA A 455 1.49 18.45 -9.03
CA ALA A 455 2.86 18.82 -9.39
C ALA A 455 3.38 19.99 -8.55
N VAL A 456 2.57 21.05 -8.35
CA VAL A 456 2.91 22.17 -7.47
C VAL A 456 3.21 21.68 -6.05
N ALA A 457 2.37 20.79 -5.50
CA ALA A 457 2.60 20.21 -4.17
C ALA A 457 3.87 19.35 -4.11
N ALA A 458 4.14 18.56 -5.15
CA ALA A 458 5.33 17.73 -5.24
C ALA A 458 6.62 18.57 -5.24
N VAL A 459 6.67 19.61 -6.07
CA VAL A 459 7.80 20.56 -6.13
C VAL A 459 7.94 21.31 -4.82
N ALA A 460 6.84 21.84 -4.28
CA ALA A 460 6.88 22.61 -3.04
C ALA A 460 7.31 21.77 -1.83
N TRP A 461 6.98 20.48 -1.81
CA TRP A 461 7.45 19.55 -0.79
C TRP A 461 8.91 19.15 -0.98
N ALA A 462 9.32 18.81 -2.21
CA ALA A 462 10.70 18.42 -2.51
C ALA A 462 11.72 19.56 -2.26
N LEU A 463 11.30 20.81 -2.44
CA LEU A 463 12.12 22.00 -2.23
C LEU A 463 11.86 22.68 -0.88
N ALA A 464 11.34 21.95 0.11
CA ALA A 464 11.12 22.48 1.45
C ALA A 464 12.46 22.89 2.09
N PRO A 465 12.58 24.10 2.68
CA PRO A 465 13.85 24.54 3.25
C PRO A 465 14.37 23.63 4.36
N SER A 466 13.48 23.05 5.16
CA SER A 466 13.85 22.09 6.23
C SER A 466 14.48 20.80 5.70
N LEU A 467 14.05 20.29 4.54
CA LEU A 467 14.67 19.11 3.92
C LEU A 467 16.04 19.44 3.37
N LEU A 468 16.15 20.56 2.65
CA LEU A 468 17.40 20.96 2.01
C LEU A 468 18.48 21.25 3.05
N ASP A 469 18.14 21.95 4.14
CA ASP A 469 19.08 22.22 5.24
C ASP A 469 19.50 20.92 5.94
N ALA A 470 18.57 19.98 6.17
CA ALA A 470 18.89 18.68 6.75
C ALA A 470 19.81 17.82 5.87
N LEU A 471 19.69 17.89 4.54
CA LEU A 471 20.56 17.18 3.61
C LEU A 471 21.99 17.72 3.63
N ILE A 472 22.15 19.03 3.77
CA ILE A 472 23.44 19.74 3.76
C ILE A 472 24.14 19.63 5.11
N SER A 473 23.38 19.70 6.20
CA SER A 473 23.88 19.56 7.58
C SER A 473 24.05 18.11 8.04
N GLY A 474 23.66 17.13 7.22
CA GLY A 474 23.83 15.70 7.54
C GLY A 474 22.92 15.22 8.68
N ARG A 475 21.62 15.56 8.66
CA ARG A 475 20.65 15.19 9.72
C ARG A 475 19.68 14.07 9.25
N PRO A 476 20.03 12.78 9.39
CA PRO A 476 19.25 11.66 8.84
C PRO A 476 17.86 11.51 9.46
N THR A 477 17.72 11.81 10.75
CA THR A 477 16.45 11.81 11.48
C THR A 477 15.40 12.67 10.79
N VAL A 478 15.76 13.91 10.49
CA VAL A 478 14.88 14.88 9.85
C VAL A 478 14.56 14.46 8.41
N VAL A 479 15.57 14.06 7.64
CA VAL A 479 15.38 13.63 6.24
C VAL A 479 14.34 12.51 6.18
N ILE A 480 14.48 11.47 7.00
CA ILE A 480 13.54 10.35 7.00
C ILE A 480 12.16 10.79 7.50
N ALA A 481 12.07 11.57 8.58
CA ALA A 481 10.80 12.10 9.07
C ALA A 481 10.07 12.91 7.98
N HIS A 482 10.79 13.78 7.27
CA HIS A 482 10.29 14.56 6.14
C HIS A 482 9.79 13.65 5.01
N LEU A 483 10.54 12.60 4.64
CA LEU A 483 10.08 11.68 3.60
C LEU A 483 8.80 10.92 3.98
N LEU A 484 8.57 10.66 5.27
CA LEU A 484 7.41 9.91 5.77
C LEU A 484 6.14 10.75 5.97
N LEU A 485 6.26 12.03 6.33
CA LEU A 485 5.12 12.92 6.65
C LEU A 485 4.03 12.98 5.55
N PRO A 486 4.33 13.09 4.24
CA PRO A 486 3.31 13.10 3.20
C PRO A 486 2.52 11.79 3.13
N TRP A 487 3.16 10.65 3.40
CA TRP A 487 2.49 9.35 3.43
C TRP A 487 1.56 9.23 4.63
N LEU A 488 1.93 9.84 5.76
CA LEU A 488 1.07 9.95 6.93
C LEU A 488 -0.18 10.78 6.62
N VAL A 489 -0.05 11.92 5.93
CA VAL A 489 -1.21 12.71 5.48
C VAL A 489 -2.05 11.93 4.46
N TRP A 490 -1.41 11.30 3.48
CA TRP A 490 -2.10 10.55 2.43
C TRP A 490 -2.97 9.40 2.97
N THR A 491 -2.50 8.71 4.01
CA THR A 491 -3.21 7.58 4.61
C THR A 491 -4.07 7.99 5.80
N GLY A 492 -3.55 8.84 6.68
CA GLY A 492 -4.21 9.35 7.89
C GLY A 492 -5.47 10.14 7.60
N ALA A 493 -5.49 10.98 6.55
CA ALA A 493 -6.67 11.80 6.20
C ALA A 493 -7.91 10.96 5.80
N VAL A 494 -7.72 9.66 5.53
CA VAL A 494 -8.79 8.71 5.23
C VAL A 494 -8.82 7.49 6.16
N ALA A 495 -8.04 7.47 7.25
CA ALA A 495 -7.98 6.37 8.20
C ALA A 495 -9.35 5.97 8.77
N GLN A 496 -10.21 6.95 9.04
CA GLN A 496 -11.60 6.77 9.48
C GLN A 496 -12.44 5.93 8.50
N ARG A 497 -12.07 5.89 7.21
CA ARG A 497 -12.83 5.21 6.16
C ARG A 497 -12.54 3.72 6.08
N SER A 498 -11.34 3.26 6.46
CA SER A 498 -10.91 1.86 6.28
C SER A 498 -9.77 1.47 7.21
N TRP A 499 -9.82 0.23 7.72
CA TRP A 499 -8.74 -0.36 8.52
C TRP A 499 -7.39 -0.44 7.80
N SER A 500 -7.39 -0.61 6.46
CA SER A 500 -6.13 -0.61 5.70
C SER A 500 -5.44 0.75 5.71
N ALA A 501 -6.17 1.83 5.50
CA ALA A 501 -5.61 3.18 5.62
C ALA A 501 -5.12 3.48 7.05
N ALA A 502 -5.87 3.05 8.08
CA ALA A 502 -5.45 3.20 9.46
C ALA A 502 -4.19 2.38 9.80
N GLY A 503 -4.09 1.14 9.31
CA GLY A 503 -2.91 0.29 9.47
C GLY A 503 -1.66 0.93 8.85
N VAL A 504 -1.73 1.37 7.58
CA VAL A 504 -0.60 2.06 6.94
C VAL A 504 -0.25 3.36 7.68
N ALA A 505 -1.24 4.18 8.03
CA ALA A 505 -1.01 5.43 8.77
C ALA A 505 -0.32 5.19 10.11
N SER A 506 -0.71 4.13 10.84
CA SER A 506 -0.09 3.79 12.13
C SER A 506 1.38 3.37 12.01
N ILE A 507 1.76 2.62 10.95
CA ILE A 507 3.15 2.25 10.69
C ILE A 507 3.99 3.48 10.32
N VAL A 508 3.46 4.34 9.46
CA VAL A 508 4.14 5.59 9.07
C VAL A 508 4.28 6.51 10.29
N ALA A 509 3.27 6.58 11.17
CA ALA A 509 3.34 7.35 12.41
C ALA A 509 4.44 6.85 13.35
N VAL A 510 4.62 5.52 13.49
CA VAL A 510 5.76 4.94 14.22
C VAL A 510 7.07 5.45 13.65
N GLY A 511 7.25 5.38 12.33
CA GLY A 511 8.47 5.84 11.66
C GLY A 511 8.74 7.34 11.84
N VAL A 512 7.72 8.19 11.72
CA VAL A 512 7.86 9.65 11.92
C VAL A 512 8.29 9.97 13.34
N VAL A 513 7.60 9.41 14.35
CA VAL A 513 7.91 9.69 15.76
C VAL A 513 9.22 9.03 16.18
N ALA A 514 9.57 7.86 15.62
CA ALA A 514 10.87 7.22 15.83
C ALA A 514 12.05 8.07 15.32
N CYS A 515 11.85 8.85 14.25
CA CYS A 515 12.89 9.71 13.71
C CYS A 515 12.92 11.10 14.38
N ALA A 516 11.76 11.65 14.74
CA ALA A 516 11.66 12.97 15.36
C ALA A 516 10.61 12.96 16.50
N PRO A 517 10.99 12.46 17.70
CA PRO A 517 10.09 12.41 18.86
C PRO A 517 9.54 13.79 19.24
N SER A 518 10.33 14.84 19.02
CA SER A 518 9.96 16.26 19.18
C SER A 518 8.69 16.67 18.42
N VAL A 519 8.33 16.00 17.32
CA VAL A 519 7.09 16.27 16.54
C VAL A 519 5.86 15.55 17.12
N GLY A 520 6.08 14.59 18.04
CA GLY A 520 5.03 13.79 18.68
C GLY A 520 3.88 14.62 19.29
N PRO A 521 4.15 15.65 20.11
CA PRO A 521 3.11 16.51 20.68
C PRO A 521 2.23 17.20 19.63
N ALA A 522 2.83 17.72 18.54
CA ALA A 522 2.08 18.34 17.46
C ALA A 522 1.16 17.32 16.74
N LEU A 523 1.65 16.10 16.50
CA LEU A 523 0.86 15.02 15.90
C LEU A 523 -0.27 14.55 16.84
N ALA A 524 -0.05 14.55 18.15
CA ALA A 524 -1.06 14.23 19.14
C ALA A 524 -2.23 15.24 19.09
N ILE A 525 -1.95 16.54 18.94
CA ILE A 525 -2.99 17.58 18.75
C ILE A 525 -3.82 17.29 17.49
N VAL A 526 -3.17 17.03 16.36
CA VAL A 526 -3.85 16.70 15.08
C VAL A 526 -4.67 15.42 15.21
N TRP A 527 -4.16 14.42 15.93
CA TRP A 527 -4.84 13.16 16.20
C TRP A 527 -6.09 13.34 17.06
N ILE A 528 -6.02 14.11 18.14
CA ILE A 528 -7.16 14.45 19.01
C ILE A 528 -8.24 15.16 18.19
N ILE A 529 -7.87 16.14 17.35
CA ILE A 529 -8.81 16.81 16.44
C ILE A 529 -9.45 15.80 15.49
N GLY A 530 -8.68 14.85 14.96
CA GLY A 530 -9.20 13.76 14.14
C GLY A 530 -10.27 12.91 14.85
N ILE A 531 -10.07 12.60 16.14
CA ILE A 531 -11.04 11.91 16.99
C ILE A 531 -12.29 12.76 17.16
N VAL A 532 -12.14 14.02 17.59
CA VAL A 532 -13.25 14.96 17.82
C VAL A 532 -14.10 15.16 16.57
N LEU A 533 -13.46 15.42 15.43
CA LEU A 533 -14.16 15.58 14.14
C LEU A 533 -14.89 14.31 13.72
N THR A 534 -14.34 13.14 14.00
CA THR A 534 -14.99 11.86 13.66
C THR A 534 -16.14 11.54 14.61
N ALA A 535 -16.02 11.89 15.90
CA ALA A 535 -17.11 11.83 16.85
C ALA A 535 -18.27 12.74 16.42
N ALA A 536 -17.98 14.02 16.17
CA ALA A 536 -18.97 15.04 15.82
C ALA A 536 -19.62 14.81 14.44
N LEU A 537 -18.82 14.64 13.39
CA LEU A 537 -19.34 14.61 12.00
C LEU A 537 -19.82 13.23 11.55
N ARG A 538 -19.36 12.15 12.20
CA ARG A 538 -19.68 10.77 11.78
C ARG A 538 -20.41 9.96 12.84
N ARG A 539 -20.91 10.60 13.91
CA ARG A 539 -21.61 9.95 15.03
C ARG A 539 -20.80 8.77 15.58
N GLY A 540 -19.49 8.96 15.70
CA GLY A 540 -18.54 7.96 16.19
C GLY A 540 -18.17 6.82 15.23
N ARG A 541 -18.76 6.75 14.03
CA ARG A 541 -18.42 5.70 13.05
C ARG A 541 -17.01 5.87 12.49
N GLY A 542 -16.08 5.08 13.01
CA GLY A 542 -14.67 5.05 12.60
C GLY A 542 -13.68 5.55 13.64
N ILE A 543 -14.14 5.95 14.85
CA ILE A 543 -13.27 6.38 15.95
C ILE A 543 -12.20 5.33 16.26
N ALA A 544 -12.57 4.05 16.40
CA ALA A 544 -11.62 2.97 16.70
C ALA A 544 -10.45 2.90 15.68
N ARG A 545 -10.70 3.25 14.41
CA ARG A 545 -9.66 3.28 13.37
C ARG A 545 -8.72 4.46 13.53
N ILE A 546 -9.21 5.60 14.05
CA ILE A 546 -8.37 6.75 14.36
C ILE A 546 -7.59 6.50 15.64
N ILE A 547 -8.20 5.92 16.67
CA ILE A 547 -7.50 5.54 17.91
C ILE A 547 -6.33 4.62 17.58
N TRP A 548 -6.52 3.66 16.66
CA TRP A 548 -5.47 2.75 16.21
C TRP A 548 -4.23 3.46 15.64
N LEU A 549 -4.31 4.70 15.13
CA LEU A 549 -3.13 5.42 14.62
C LEU A 549 -2.04 5.60 15.68
N ALA A 550 -2.42 5.80 16.95
CA ALA A 550 -1.49 6.03 18.04
C ALA A 550 -1.03 4.74 18.74
N VAL A 551 -1.77 3.64 18.58
CA VAL A 551 -1.53 2.40 19.35
C VAL A 551 -0.15 1.78 19.04
N PRO A 552 0.25 1.54 17.77
CA PRO A 552 1.58 1.02 17.49
C PRO A 552 2.71 1.94 17.96
N THR A 553 2.58 3.26 17.79
CA THR A 553 3.57 4.22 18.29
C THR A 553 3.70 4.14 19.81
N ALA A 554 2.58 4.11 20.54
CA ALA A 554 2.59 4.00 22.00
C ALA A 554 3.24 2.70 22.48
N VAL A 555 2.97 1.56 21.83
CA VAL A 555 3.56 0.26 22.21
C VAL A 555 5.06 0.20 21.89
N VAL A 556 5.49 0.74 20.75
CA VAL A 556 6.91 0.77 20.37
C VAL A 556 7.71 1.65 21.34
N PHE A 557 7.18 2.80 21.74
CA PHE A 557 7.82 3.70 22.70
C PHE A 557 7.63 3.30 24.17
N ALA A 558 6.75 2.34 24.48
CA ALA A 558 6.41 1.98 25.86
C ALA A 558 7.63 1.62 26.74
N PRO A 559 8.63 0.84 26.27
CA PRO A 559 9.81 0.54 27.07
C PRO A 559 10.64 1.77 27.44
N LEU A 560 10.84 2.67 26.46
CA LEU A 560 11.57 3.92 26.67
C LEU A 560 10.81 4.87 27.60
N LEU A 561 9.51 5.05 27.36
CA LEU A 561 8.62 5.84 28.22
C LEU A 561 8.64 5.31 29.66
N TRP A 562 8.53 4.00 29.84
CA TRP A 562 8.56 3.38 31.16
C TRP A 562 9.89 3.60 31.87
N HIS A 563 11.01 3.50 31.15
CA HIS A 563 12.33 3.80 31.70
C HIS A 563 12.43 5.27 32.14
N ARG A 564 12.02 6.23 31.28
CA ARG A 564 12.08 7.67 31.58
C ARG A 564 11.15 8.11 32.71
N VAL A 565 9.96 7.51 32.82
CA VAL A 565 9.05 7.74 33.95
C VAL A 565 9.70 7.31 35.26
N ARG A 566 10.42 6.18 35.28
CA ARG A 566 11.11 5.71 36.49
C ARG A 566 12.29 6.57 36.90
N THR A 567 13.00 7.15 35.94
CA THR A 567 14.15 8.04 36.20
C THR A 567 13.75 9.50 36.43
N GLY A 568 12.47 9.85 36.25
CA GLY A 568 11.96 11.21 36.47
C GLY A 568 12.30 12.21 35.37
N ASP A 569 12.75 11.74 34.20
CA ASP A 569 13.28 12.57 33.11
C ASP A 569 12.42 12.42 31.84
N LEU A 570 11.22 13.04 31.86
CA LEU A 570 10.28 12.95 30.74
C LEU A 570 10.66 13.83 29.56
N TRP A 571 11.44 14.90 29.78
CA TRP A 571 11.82 15.82 28.71
C TRP A 571 12.78 15.16 27.72
N SER A 572 13.63 14.24 28.18
CA SER A 572 14.51 13.42 27.32
C SER A 572 13.79 12.60 26.25
N LEU A 573 12.49 12.32 26.41
CA LEU A 573 11.70 11.65 25.36
C LEU A 573 11.55 12.47 24.08
N LEU A 574 11.76 13.79 24.16
CA LEU A 574 11.71 14.68 23.00
C LEU A 574 13.06 14.77 22.28
N ALA A 575 14.15 14.27 22.87
CA ALA A 575 15.48 14.32 22.29
C ALA A 575 15.51 13.63 20.91
N ASP A 576 16.17 14.27 19.95
CA ASP A 576 16.34 13.67 18.64
C ASP A 576 17.32 12.48 18.75
N PRO A 577 16.96 11.29 18.28
CA PRO A 577 17.82 10.11 18.38
C PRO A 577 18.97 10.16 17.36
N GLY A 578 20.04 9.41 17.61
CA GLY A 578 21.24 9.42 16.76
C GLY A 578 22.37 10.27 17.34
N VAL A 579 23.30 10.69 16.48
CA VAL A 579 24.46 11.50 16.88
C VAL A 579 23.98 12.92 17.24
N PRO A 580 24.22 13.40 18.47
CA PRO A 580 23.89 14.77 18.85
C PRO A 580 24.65 15.77 17.97
N LEU A 581 23.96 16.79 17.46
CA LEU A 581 24.58 17.83 16.65
C LEU A 581 24.06 19.19 17.09
N ALA A 582 24.95 19.98 17.69
CA ALA A 582 24.68 21.32 18.15
C ALA A 582 24.16 22.23 17.03
N ASP A 583 23.33 23.19 17.42
CA ASP A 583 22.79 24.22 16.54
C ASP A 583 23.36 25.57 16.97
N SER A 584 24.17 26.17 16.10
CA SER A 584 24.87 27.43 16.38
C SER A 584 23.99 28.68 16.21
N GLY A 585 22.71 28.53 15.83
CA GLY A 585 21.82 29.68 15.65
C GLY A 585 21.37 30.31 16.98
N GLY A 586 21.21 31.63 16.99
CA GLY A 586 20.66 32.37 18.14
C GLY A 586 19.16 32.11 18.37
N THR A 587 18.53 32.86 19.28
CA THR A 587 17.06 32.84 19.51
C THR A 587 16.38 34.19 19.21
N ASP A 588 17.05 35.00 18.42
CA ASP A 588 16.70 36.37 18.07
C ASP A 588 15.45 36.46 17.18
N LEU A 589 14.93 37.68 17.00
CA LEU A 589 13.74 37.93 16.20
C LEU A 589 13.94 37.52 14.73
N GLY A 590 15.14 37.71 14.18
CA GLY A 590 15.48 37.34 12.81
C GLY A 590 15.30 35.84 12.59
N ARG A 591 15.84 35.02 13.50
CA ARG A 591 15.64 33.57 13.46
C ARG A 591 14.18 33.16 13.56
N ARG A 592 13.41 33.75 14.50
CA ARG A 592 11.98 33.41 14.65
C ARG A 592 11.16 33.75 13.39
N LEU A 593 11.50 34.83 12.69
CA LEU A 593 10.91 35.17 11.40
C LEU A 593 11.31 34.18 10.30
N ALA A 594 12.58 33.76 10.26
CA ALA A 594 13.05 32.73 9.33
C ALA A 594 12.31 31.39 9.54
N LEU A 595 12.15 30.97 10.80
CA LEU A 595 11.35 29.79 11.18
C LEU A 595 9.89 29.93 10.71
N GLY A 596 9.29 31.11 10.88
CA GLY A 596 7.95 31.42 10.38
C GLY A 596 7.81 31.33 8.86
N LEU A 597 8.90 31.50 8.11
CA LEU A 597 8.96 31.32 6.66
C LEU A 597 9.45 29.92 6.25
N GLY A 598 9.68 29.02 7.22
CA GLY A 598 10.05 27.62 6.99
C GLY A 598 11.55 27.33 6.99
N PHE A 599 12.41 28.30 7.27
CA PHE A 599 13.88 28.14 7.27
C PHE A 599 14.41 27.85 8.69
N PRO A 600 14.97 26.66 8.98
CA PRO A 600 15.50 26.31 10.31
C PRO A 600 16.73 27.13 10.74
N GLY A 601 17.63 27.40 9.79
CA GLY A 601 18.76 28.31 9.92
C GLY A 601 18.51 29.60 9.14
N GLY A 602 19.03 29.68 7.91
CA GLY A 602 18.84 30.81 6.99
C GLY A 602 18.62 30.36 5.54
N ASP A 603 18.51 31.30 4.60
CA ASP A 603 18.26 31.02 3.18
C ASP A 603 19.52 30.75 2.34
N GLY A 604 20.71 30.99 2.91
CA GLY A 604 22.01 30.73 2.28
C GLY A 604 22.39 31.70 1.16
N TRP A 605 21.57 32.70 0.83
CA TRP A 605 21.82 33.62 -0.30
C TRP A 605 22.98 34.56 -0.06
N ALA A 606 23.18 35.00 1.18
CA ALA A 606 24.36 35.77 1.57
C ALA A 606 25.66 34.99 1.29
N ALA A 607 25.68 33.69 1.66
CA ALA A 607 26.82 32.82 1.41
C ALA A 607 27.03 32.48 -0.07
N LEU A 608 25.97 32.49 -0.89
CA LEU A 608 26.08 32.23 -2.34
C LEU A 608 26.54 33.43 -3.15
N SER A 609 26.04 34.63 -2.84
CA SER A 609 26.31 35.82 -3.64
C SER A 609 27.55 36.59 -3.18
N GLY A 610 28.04 36.35 -1.95
CA GLY A 610 29.12 37.14 -1.34
C GLY A 610 28.72 38.59 -1.02
N LEU A 611 27.45 38.96 -1.27
CA LEU A 611 26.89 40.26 -0.95
C LEU A 611 26.03 40.14 0.31
N PRO A 612 25.85 41.22 1.09
CA PRO A 612 24.81 41.29 2.11
C PRO A 612 23.44 41.37 1.41
N VAL A 613 23.01 40.26 0.81
CA VAL A 613 21.65 40.09 0.30
C VAL A 613 20.75 40.25 1.51
N SER A 614 19.85 41.23 1.47
CA SER A 614 18.96 41.42 2.60
C SER A 614 17.95 40.27 2.72
N THR A 615 17.27 40.26 3.86
CA THR A 615 16.15 39.38 4.21
C THR A 615 15.01 39.33 3.18
N TRP A 616 15.01 40.13 2.09
CA TRP A 616 14.03 39.97 1.00
C TRP A 616 14.09 38.60 0.32
N SER A 617 15.22 37.89 0.33
CA SER A 617 15.30 36.57 -0.31
C SER A 617 14.45 35.50 0.42
N LEU A 618 14.18 35.69 1.72
CA LEU A 618 13.15 34.94 2.46
C LEU A 618 11.72 35.19 1.93
N LEU A 619 11.45 36.28 1.20
CA LEU A 619 10.12 36.55 0.63
C LEU A 619 9.85 35.74 -0.64
N LEU A 620 10.83 35.00 -1.17
CA LEU A 620 10.62 34.11 -2.32
C LEU A 620 9.57 33.03 -2.03
N VAL A 621 9.39 32.63 -0.76
CA VAL A 621 8.35 31.68 -0.36
C VAL A 621 6.97 32.34 -0.14
N ALA A 622 6.88 33.67 -0.14
CA ALA A 622 5.64 34.41 0.17
C ALA A 622 4.43 34.03 -0.69
N PRO A 623 4.55 33.76 -2.02
CA PRO A 623 3.40 33.34 -2.83
C PRO A 623 2.72 32.07 -2.30
N LEU A 624 3.50 31.12 -1.73
CA LEU A 624 2.97 29.91 -1.12
C LEU A 624 2.14 30.24 0.13
N PHE A 625 2.66 31.10 1.00
CA PHE A 625 1.99 31.51 2.24
C PHE A 625 0.72 32.32 2.00
N VAL A 626 0.74 33.25 1.04
CA VAL A 626 -0.45 34.02 0.65
C VAL A 626 -1.58 33.09 0.22
N LEU A 627 -1.27 32.06 -0.59
CA LEU A 627 -2.25 31.06 -0.98
C LEU A 627 -2.72 30.21 0.20
N ALA A 628 -1.82 29.80 1.10
CA ALA A 628 -2.18 29.02 2.28
C ALA A 628 -3.12 29.79 3.22
N LEU A 629 -2.87 31.09 3.44
CA LEU A 629 -3.72 31.97 4.25
C LEU A 629 -5.08 32.24 3.61
N ALA A 630 -5.17 32.21 2.27
CA ALA A 630 -6.44 32.34 1.56
C ALA A 630 -7.32 31.06 1.61
N ALA A 631 -6.75 29.92 2.00
CA ALA A 631 -7.43 28.62 1.94
C ALA A 631 -8.71 28.50 2.80
N PRO A 632 -8.79 29.06 4.03
CA PRO A 632 -10.02 29.04 4.82
C PRO A 632 -11.16 29.87 4.22
N VAL A 633 -10.83 30.92 3.45
CA VAL A 633 -11.79 31.87 2.88
C VAL A 633 -12.32 31.36 1.53
N ILE A 634 -11.41 30.99 0.62
CA ILE A 634 -11.75 30.66 -0.77
C ILE A 634 -11.93 29.14 -0.92
N GLY A 635 -11.19 28.36 -0.12
CA GLY A 635 -11.15 26.92 -0.21
C GLY A 635 -12.28 26.21 0.55
N ARG A 636 -11.96 24.98 0.98
CA ARG A 636 -12.89 24.18 1.78
C ARG A 636 -12.58 24.43 3.25
N THR A 637 -13.51 25.07 3.93
CA THR A 637 -13.36 25.56 5.30
C THR A 637 -12.84 24.48 6.25
N LEU A 638 -13.49 23.32 6.33
CA LEU A 638 -13.13 22.31 7.32
C LEU A 638 -11.74 21.69 7.10
N PRO A 639 -11.37 21.19 5.89
CA PRO A 639 -9.99 20.78 5.62
C PRO A 639 -8.97 21.89 5.82
N ALA A 640 -9.29 23.13 5.44
CA ALA A 640 -8.38 24.27 5.60
C ALA A 640 -8.13 24.61 7.08
N VAL A 641 -9.16 24.57 7.94
CA VAL A 641 -9.03 24.79 9.38
C VAL A 641 -8.17 23.70 10.03
N VAL A 642 -8.37 22.42 9.66
CA VAL A 642 -7.52 21.33 10.18
C VAL A 642 -6.06 21.52 9.80
N LEU A 643 -5.79 21.94 8.55
CA LEU A 643 -4.43 22.25 8.09
C LEU A 643 -3.86 23.49 8.80
N ALA A 644 -4.66 24.53 9.05
CA ALA A 644 -4.21 25.69 9.81
C ALA A 644 -3.81 25.30 11.24
N ILE A 645 -4.59 24.44 11.91
CA ILE A 645 -4.23 23.95 13.25
C ILE A 645 -2.95 23.10 13.21
N ALA A 646 -2.81 22.21 12.21
CA ALA A 646 -1.59 21.43 12.02
C ALA A 646 -0.37 22.34 11.76
N ALA A 647 -0.54 23.41 10.98
CA ALA A 647 0.50 24.40 10.72
C ALA A 647 0.90 25.13 12.01
N LEU A 648 -0.07 25.62 12.78
CA LEU A 648 0.18 26.29 14.06
C LEU A 648 0.85 25.36 15.08
N ALA A 649 0.43 24.10 15.16
CA ALA A 649 1.06 23.10 16.03
C ALA A 649 2.51 22.83 15.62
N GLY A 650 2.79 22.67 14.31
CA GLY A 650 4.14 22.50 13.79
C GLY A 650 5.04 23.71 14.05
N LEU A 651 4.56 24.91 13.73
CA LEU A 651 5.31 26.15 13.95
C LEU A 651 5.55 26.43 15.44
N GLY A 652 4.53 26.24 16.29
CA GLY A 652 4.67 26.38 17.74
C GLY A 652 5.70 25.41 18.32
N THR A 653 5.73 24.17 17.82
CA THR A 653 6.73 23.17 18.22
C THR A 653 8.13 23.57 17.75
N ALA A 654 8.28 24.08 16.53
CA ALA A 654 9.57 24.58 16.02
C ALA A 654 10.10 25.78 16.83
N LEU A 655 9.22 26.72 17.20
CA LEU A 655 9.57 27.88 18.03
C LEU A 655 9.93 27.49 19.46
N ALA A 656 9.30 26.44 20.00
CA ALA A 656 9.66 25.91 21.32
C ALA A 656 11.01 25.17 21.27
N ALA A 657 11.26 24.38 20.22
CA ALA A 657 12.44 23.53 20.08
C ALA A 657 13.76 24.29 20.28
N ILE A 658 13.91 25.47 19.68
CA ILE A 658 15.14 26.27 19.78
C ILE A 658 15.47 26.75 21.21
N GLY A 659 14.49 26.71 22.13
CA GLY A 659 14.67 27.09 23.53
C GLY A 659 14.79 25.91 24.49
N ILE A 660 14.65 24.67 24.00
CA ILE A 660 14.66 23.46 24.83
C ILE A 660 15.96 22.71 24.56
N ALA A 661 16.81 22.65 25.59
CA ALA A 661 18.01 21.83 25.63
C ALA A 661 17.69 20.46 26.26
N VAL A 662 18.00 19.39 25.54
CA VAL A 662 17.63 18.02 25.96
C VAL A 662 18.76 17.02 25.74
N ALA A 663 19.82 17.39 25.02
CA ALA A 663 20.97 16.52 24.80
C ALA A 663 22.27 17.26 25.09
N SER A 664 23.36 16.51 25.24
CA SER A 664 24.71 17.04 25.34
C SER A 664 25.68 16.23 24.49
N ASP A 665 26.70 16.91 24.00
CA ASP A 665 27.86 16.32 23.33
C ASP A 665 29.11 16.69 24.12
N ALA A 666 29.29 16.04 25.27
CA ALA A 666 30.34 16.28 26.28
C ALA A 666 30.48 17.74 26.76
N GLN A 667 31.06 18.62 25.93
CA GLN A 667 31.36 20.02 26.23
C GLN A 667 30.21 20.98 25.95
N GLN A 668 29.27 20.61 25.07
CA GLN A 668 28.20 21.51 24.64
C GLN A 668 26.80 20.96 24.93
N ILE A 669 25.91 21.85 25.34
CA ILE A 669 24.49 21.56 25.46
C ILE A 669 23.85 21.68 24.07
N VAL A 670 23.09 20.67 23.68
CA VAL A 670 22.43 20.56 22.37
C VAL A 670 20.92 20.82 22.53
N THR A 671 20.43 21.81 21.80
CA THR A 671 19.01 22.14 21.69
C THR A 671 18.29 21.26 20.67
N LEU A 672 16.97 21.14 20.80
CA LEU A 672 16.15 20.46 19.81
C LEU A 672 16.17 21.22 18.49
N TRP A 673 16.44 20.51 17.39
CA TRP A 673 16.53 21.15 16.10
C TRP A 673 15.13 21.34 15.48
N PRO A 674 14.76 22.56 15.03
CA PRO A 674 13.37 22.90 14.72
C PRO A 674 12.83 22.30 13.41
N GLY A 675 13.69 21.82 12.51
CA GLY A 675 13.25 21.56 11.13
C GLY A 675 12.38 20.31 10.94
N ALA A 676 12.36 19.35 11.87
CA ALA A 676 11.37 18.27 11.83
C ALA A 676 9.95 18.81 12.06
N ALA A 677 9.78 19.72 13.02
CA ALA A 677 8.52 20.41 13.28
C ALA A 677 8.16 21.38 12.14
N LEU A 678 9.15 22.07 11.55
CA LEU A 678 8.93 22.88 10.35
C LEU A 678 8.50 22.06 9.14
N SER A 679 8.90 20.79 9.04
CA SER A 679 8.43 19.91 7.96
C SER A 679 6.93 19.64 8.09
N LEU A 680 6.41 19.44 9.30
CA LEU A 680 4.96 19.34 9.55
C LEU A 680 4.24 20.65 9.20
N TYR A 681 4.79 21.79 9.63
CA TYR A 681 4.29 23.13 9.30
C TYR A 681 4.20 23.35 7.78
N TRP A 682 5.30 23.11 7.08
CA TRP A 682 5.42 23.28 5.64
C TRP A 682 4.45 22.38 4.88
N LEU A 683 4.26 21.13 5.32
CA LEU A 683 3.31 20.20 4.69
C LEU A 683 1.89 20.74 4.76
N ALA A 684 1.52 21.28 5.92
CA ALA A 684 0.20 21.86 6.14
C ALA A 684 -0.02 23.11 5.27
N VAL A 685 1.00 23.97 5.16
CA VAL A 685 1.02 25.16 4.29
C VAL A 685 0.88 24.76 2.82
N VAL A 686 1.64 23.78 2.34
CA VAL A 686 1.56 23.27 0.96
C VAL A 686 0.16 22.71 0.65
N CYS A 687 -0.40 21.90 1.56
CA CYS A 687 -1.74 21.36 1.39
C CYS A 687 -2.81 22.46 1.39
N ALA A 688 -2.66 23.50 2.22
CA ALA A 688 -3.56 24.65 2.26
C ALA A 688 -3.46 25.49 0.97
N ALA A 689 -2.26 25.76 0.48
CA ALA A 689 -2.06 26.47 -0.79
C ALA A 689 -2.69 25.73 -1.97
N VAL A 690 -2.55 24.40 -2.02
CA VAL A 690 -3.21 23.55 -3.03
C VAL A 690 -4.73 23.62 -2.91
N LEU A 691 -5.29 23.64 -1.70
CA LEU A 691 -6.73 23.83 -1.48
C LEU A 691 -7.22 25.18 -2.00
N ALA A 692 -6.48 26.26 -1.76
CA ALA A 692 -6.83 27.58 -2.26
C ALA A 692 -6.78 27.63 -3.80
N LEU A 693 -5.71 27.11 -4.40
CA LEU A 693 -5.56 27.03 -5.86
C LEU A 693 -6.66 26.19 -6.51
N ASP A 694 -7.09 25.11 -5.87
CA ASP A 694 -8.16 24.25 -6.39
C ASP A 694 -9.52 24.96 -6.41
N ALA A 695 -9.74 25.84 -5.44
CA ALA A 695 -10.99 26.58 -5.26
C ALA A 695 -11.10 27.87 -6.11
N LEU A 696 -9.99 28.35 -6.70
CA LEU A 696 -10.04 29.47 -7.64
C LEU A 696 -11.03 29.18 -8.78
N PRO A 697 -11.81 30.19 -9.23
CA PRO A 697 -12.80 30.03 -10.30
C PRO A 697 -12.17 29.53 -11.61
N ALA A 698 -13.00 29.01 -12.51
CA ALA A 698 -12.61 28.29 -13.73
C ALA A 698 -11.96 29.17 -14.82
N ARG A 699 -11.19 30.20 -14.45
CA ARG A 699 -10.26 30.87 -15.37
C ARG A 699 -8.95 30.09 -15.36
N PRO A 700 -8.70 29.19 -16.34
CA PRO A 700 -7.50 28.37 -16.37
C PRO A 700 -6.18 29.16 -16.28
N PRO A 701 -6.00 30.37 -16.88
CA PRO A 701 -4.70 31.03 -16.85
C PRO A 701 -4.28 31.47 -15.44
N LEU A 702 -5.21 31.88 -14.58
CA LEU A 702 -4.83 32.40 -13.25
C LEU A 702 -4.23 31.31 -12.36
N ARG A 703 -4.85 30.12 -12.35
CA ARG A 703 -4.36 28.98 -11.54
C ARG A 703 -3.01 28.48 -12.04
N THR A 704 -2.83 28.38 -13.36
CA THR A 704 -1.56 27.94 -13.94
C THR A 704 -0.47 28.95 -13.65
N VAL A 705 -0.73 30.25 -13.82
CA VAL A 705 0.23 31.33 -13.52
C VAL A 705 0.63 31.31 -12.05
N LEU A 706 -0.33 31.27 -11.10
CA LEU A 706 -0.01 31.23 -9.67
C LEU A 706 0.73 29.95 -9.26
N GLY A 707 0.32 28.79 -9.79
CA GLY A 707 1.00 27.52 -9.54
C GLY A 707 2.45 27.53 -10.06
N THR A 708 2.66 28.04 -11.28
CA THR A 708 4.00 28.19 -11.86
C THR A 708 4.85 29.20 -11.10
N LEU A 709 4.27 30.34 -10.69
CA LEU A 709 4.95 31.34 -9.87
C LEU A 709 5.48 30.72 -8.56
N VAL A 710 4.65 29.94 -7.86
CA VAL A 710 5.08 29.22 -6.64
C VAL A 710 6.23 28.26 -6.95
N MET A 711 6.12 27.43 -7.99
CA MET A 711 7.18 26.48 -8.34
C MET A 711 8.50 27.18 -8.69
N VAL A 712 8.46 28.26 -9.48
CA VAL A 712 9.65 29.03 -9.87
C VAL A 712 10.26 29.72 -8.65
N ALA A 713 9.44 30.38 -7.82
CA ALA A 713 9.94 31.08 -6.65
C ALA A 713 10.59 30.13 -5.62
N LEU A 714 10.02 28.94 -5.43
CA LEU A 714 10.62 27.88 -4.60
C LEU A 714 11.88 27.29 -5.23
N ALA A 715 11.92 27.10 -6.55
CA ALA A 715 13.12 26.66 -7.27
C ALA A 715 14.28 27.66 -7.10
N VAL A 716 14.00 28.96 -7.23
CA VAL A 716 14.99 30.01 -6.98
C VAL A 716 15.42 29.98 -5.51
N SER A 717 14.47 29.92 -4.56
CA SER A 717 14.78 29.85 -3.13
C SER A 717 15.67 28.67 -2.74
N ALA A 718 15.59 27.55 -3.46
CA ALA A 718 16.35 26.33 -3.18
C ALA A 718 17.79 26.35 -3.73
N VAL A 719 18.15 27.30 -4.61
CA VAL A 719 19.46 27.32 -5.31
C VAL A 719 20.66 27.32 -4.34
N PRO A 720 20.72 28.14 -3.27
CA PRO A 720 21.87 28.13 -2.37
C PRO A 720 22.10 26.77 -1.73
N ALA A 721 21.01 26.11 -1.32
CA ALA A 721 21.06 24.82 -0.68
C ALA A 721 21.49 23.71 -1.67
N LEU A 722 20.85 23.64 -2.84
CA LEU A 722 21.15 22.63 -3.87
C LEU A 722 22.57 22.73 -4.43
N THR A 723 23.21 23.90 -4.36
CA THR A 723 24.59 24.12 -4.81
C THR A 723 25.62 23.99 -3.69
N ALA A 724 25.21 23.85 -2.42
CA ALA A 724 26.13 23.79 -1.29
C ALA A 724 27.15 22.62 -1.35
N PRO A 725 26.76 21.38 -1.73
CA PRO A 725 27.72 20.28 -1.84
C PRO A 725 28.77 20.53 -2.92
N LEU A 726 28.36 21.08 -4.07
CA LEU A 726 29.25 21.42 -5.18
C LEU A 726 30.23 22.55 -4.84
N ARG A 727 29.84 23.43 -3.90
CA ARG A 727 30.67 24.53 -3.40
C ARG A 727 31.57 24.14 -2.22
N GLY A 728 31.48 22.90 -1.73
CA GLY A 728 32.22 22.45 -0.55
C GLY A 728 31.76 23.10 0.76
N THR A 729 30.56 23.70 0.80
CA THR A 729 30.01 24.34 2.01
C THR A 729 29.02 23.45 2.76
N ALA A 730 28.83 22.21 2.30
CA ALA A 730 27.99 21.23 3.00
C ALA A 730 28.79 20.53 4.10
N ALA A 731 28.13 20.20 5.21
CA ALA A 731 28.76 19.52 6.34
C ALA A 731 29.01 18.02 6.08
N ILE A 732 28.45 17.47 5.01
CA ILE A 732 28.60 16.07 4.64
C ILE A 732 29.96 15.78 4.00
N THR A 733 30.58 14.67 4.39
CA THR A 733 31.92 14.26 3.95
C THR A 733 31.97 12.78 3.57
N GLU A 734 33.01 12.40 2.83
CA GLU A 734 33.34 10.99 2.63
C GLU A 734 33.88 10.41 3.93
N SER A 735 33.38 9.24 4.34
CA SER A 735 33.79 8.58 5.57
C SER A 735 34.14 7.10 5.33
N THR A 736 34.71 6.48 6.36
CA THR A 736 35.08 5.07 6.41
C THR A 736 33.95 4.19 6.94
N SER A 737 34.05 2.88 6.74
CA SER A 737 33.09 1.87 7.24
C SER A 737 32.94 1.85 8.76
N SER A 738 33.95 2.30 9.48
CA SER A 738 33.97 2.38 10.94
C SER A 738 34.50 3.72 11.44
N THR A 739 34.07 4.11 12.64
CA THR A 739 34.64 5.21 13.44
C THR A 739 35.96 4.79 14.11
N LEU A 740 36.24 3.49 14.20
CA LEU A 740 37.46 2.92 14.78
C LEU A 740 38.44 2.49 13.67
N PRO A 741 39.74 2.30 13.99
CA PRO A 741 40.70 1.79 13.03
C PRO A 741 40.33 0.41 12.47
N ALA A 742 40.75 0.12 11.24
CA ALA A 742 40.40 -1.11 10.53
C ALA A 742 40.79 -2.41 11.27
N TYR A 743 41.87 -2.38 12.06
CA TYR A 743 42.28 -3.51 12.90
C TYR A 743 41.23 -3.82 13.98
N VAL A 744 40.76 -2.78 14.68
CA VAL A 744 39.71 -2.90 15.71
C VAL A 744 38.37 -3.24 15.09
N GLU A 745 38.04 -2.66 13.92
CA GLU A 745 36.84 -3.01 13.17
C GLU A 745 36.81 -4.52 12.87
N ALA A 746 37.92 -5.08 12.39
CA ALA A 746 37.99 -6.50 12.02
C ALA A 746 37.79 -7.42 13.22
N GLU A 747 38.39 -7.10 14.37
CA GLU A 747 38.27 -7.88 15.62
C GLU A 747 36.85 -7.74 16.22
N GLY A 748 36.28 -6.52 16.16
CA GLY A 748 34.98 -6.19 16.73
C GLY A 748 33.75 -6.73 15.97
N ARG A 749 33.92 -7.32 14.78
CA ARG A 749 32.82 -7.89 13.97
C ARG A 749 32.10 -9.05 14.67
N GLY A 750 32.75 -9.69 15.65
CA GLY A 750 32.21 -10.82 16.42
C GLY A 750 31.16 -10.44 17.47
N GLY A 751 31.00 -9.16 17.81
CA GLY A 751 30.01 -8.71 18.80
C GLY A 751 30.51 -7.56 19.69
N LEU A 752 29.93 -7.44 20.88
CA LEU A 752 30.26 -6.40 21.88
C LEU A 752 31.20 -6.91 22.99
N SER A 753 32.09 -7.84 22.66
CA SER A 753 32.94 -8.54 23.64
C SER A 753 34.07 -7.66 24.19
N THR A 754 34.61 -6.75 23.37
CA THR A 754 35.76 -5.90 23.68
C THR A 754 35.46 -4.44 23.37
N ALA A 755 35.98 -3.55 24.20
CA ALA A 755 35.89 -2.11 24.06
C ALA A 755 37.18 -1.47 23.54
N THR A 756 37.03 -0.30 22.94
CA THR A 756 38.11 0.64 22.64
C THR A 756 37.89 1.92 23.44
N PHE A 757 38.90 2.33 24.18
CA PHE A 757 38.92 3.57 24.93
C PHE A 757 39.47 4.68 24.04
N VAL A 758 38.62 5.63 23.64
CA VAL A 758 38.94 6.69 22.69
C VAL A 758 39.23 7.98 23.44
N LEU A 759 40.39 8.57 23.20
CA LEU A 759 40.85 9.85 23.72
C LEU A 759 40.89 10.86 22.58
N THR A 760 40.11 11.93 22.66
CA THR A 760 40.09 12.99 21.64
C THR A 760 40.45 14.33 22.29
N PRO A 761 41.66 14.85 22.06
CA PRO A 761 42.06 16.18 22.50
C PRO A 761 41.20 17.26 21.83
N THR A 762 40.70 18.22 22.61
CA THR A 762 39.88 19.34 22.14
C THR A 762 40.71 20.62 22.00
N PRO A 763 40.26 21.61 21.20
CA PRO A 763 40.96 22.88 21.00
C PRO A 763 41.29 23.64 22.29
N ASP A 764 40.48 23.47 23.33
CA ASP A 764 40.67 24.11 24.64
C ASP A 764 41.69 23.37 25.54
N GLY A 765 42.33 22.31 25.02
CA GLY A 765 43.29 21.48 25.75
C GLY A 765 42.66 20.43 26.67
N ALA A 766 41.33 20.33 26.74
CA ALA A 766 40.63 19.25 27.44
C ALA A 766 40.60 17.97 26.59
N VAL A 767 40.40 16.81 27.21
CA VAL A 767 40.29 15.52 26.49
C VAL A 767 38.87 14.98 26.64
N VAL A 768 38.17 14.84 25.52
CA VAL A 768 36.88 14.13 25.46
C VAL A 768 37.17 12.65 25.33
N THR A 769 36.47 11.84 26.12
CA THR A 769 36.69 10.42 26.17
C THR A 769 35.43 9.63 25.93
N ASP A 770 35.57 8.53 25.20
CA ASP A 770 34.47 7.63 24.91
C ASP A 770 34.90 6.16 24.97
N VAL A 771 33.95 5.29 25.28
CA VAL A 771 34.13 3.83 25.30
C VAL A 771 33.23 3.25 24.23
N VAL A 772 33.85 2.68 23.20
CA VAL A 772 33.16 2.12 22.04
C VAL A 772 33.33 0.61 22.02
N TRP A 773 32.23 -0.12 22.08
CA TRP A 773 32.21 -1.58 22.06
C TRP A 773 32.00 -2.14 20.65
N GLY A 774 32.77 -3.18 20.33
CA GLY A 774 32.71 -3.88 19.05
C GLY A 774 33.32 -3.07 17.91
N GLU A 775 32.76 -3.21 16.70
CA GLU A 775 33.41 -2.73 15.47
C GLU A 775 33.37 -1.22 15.21
N THR A 776 32.38 -0.47 15.72
CA THR A 776 32.18 0.96 15.43
C THR A 776 31.15 1.62 16.36
N ALA A 777 31.25 2.93 16.55
CA ALA A 777 30.18 3.77 17.09
C ALA A 777 29.09 3.95 16.02
N SER A 778 28.15 3.00 15.95
CA SER A 778 27.19 2.93 14.84
C SER A 778 26.05 3.97 14.98
N LEU A 779 25.46 4.38 13.85
CA LEU A 779 24.30 5.28 13.81
C LEU A 779 23.07 4.71 14.53
N GLY A 780 22.89 3.39 14.49
CA GLY A 780 21.83 2.68 15.23
C GLY A 780 22.19 2.41 16.69
N GLY A 781 23.47 2.46 17.03
CA GLY A 781 24.01 2.21 18.37
C GLY A 781 24.00 3.44 19.27
N GLN A 782 23.83 4.63 18.69
CA GLN A 782 23.57 5.86 19.43
C GLN A 782 22.33 5.71 20.30
N SER A 783 22.38 6.23 21.53
CA SER A 783 21.25 6.14 22.44
C SER A 783 20.95 7.42 23.20
N THR A 784 19.67 7.81 23.20
CA THR A 784 19.18 8.92 24.02
C THR A 784 19.35 8.63 25.51
N LEU A 785 19.43 7.35 25.92
CA LEU A 785 19.69 6.97 27.32
C LEU A 785 21.00 7.56 27.84
N ARG A 786 21.95 7.82 26.94
CA ARG A 786 23.23 8.44 27.27
C ARG A 786 23.25 9.92 26.93
N SER A 787 22.91 10.29 25.69
CA SER A 787 23.06 11.65 25.18
C SER A 787 22.06 12.64 25.78
N ALA A 788 20.90 12.17 26.23
CA ALA A 788 19.84 13.01 26.80
C ALA A 788 19.79 12.98 28.34
N ARG A 789 20.90 12.61 29.01
CA ARG A 789 20.99 12.63 30.47
C ARG A 789 21.23 14.05 30.98
N LEU A 790 20.62 14.38 32.11
CA LEU A 790 20.76 15.69 32.76
C LEU A 790 21.98 15.77 33.69
N SER A 791 22.56 14.65 34.07
CA SER A 791 23.71 14.55 34.97
C SER A 791 24.70 13.48 34.50
N ALA A 792 25.96 13.65 34.86
CA ALA A 792 26.97 12.62 34.71
C ALA A 792 26.62 11.38 35.55
N ASP A 793 26.91 10.21 35.01
CA ASP A 793 26.76 8.91 35.66
C ASP A 793 28.12 8.44 36.21
N PRO A 794 28.20 7.49 37.16
CA PRO A 794 29.48 7.00 37.68
C PRO A 794 30.41 6.48 36.58
N GLY A 795 29.87 5.96 35.47
CA GLY A 795 30.66 5.60 34.30
C GLY A 795 31.38 6.78 33.64
N ASP A 796 30.77 7.96 33.60
CA ASP A 796 31.39 9.17 33.04
C ASP A 796 32.54 9.65 33.95
N GLU A 797 32.34 9.61 35.27
CA GLU A 797 33.39 9.92 36.25
C GLU A 797 34.56 8.93 36.19
N LEU A 798 34.28 7.63 36.01
CA LEU A 798 35.29 6.60 35.80
C LEU A 798 36.08 6.84 34.51
N THR A 799 35.39 7.16 33.41
CA THR A 799 36.03 7.47 32.12
C THR A 799 36.97 8.66 32.26
N ALA A 800 36.51 9.76 32.90
CA ALA A 800 37.33 10.94 33.13
C ALA A 800 38.56 10.64 34.02
N ARG A 801 38.38 9.83 35.07
CA ARG A 801 39.47 9.40 35.96
C ARG A 801 40.51 8.56 35.25
N TYR A 802 40.09 7.57 34.46
CA TYR A 802 41.00 6.72 33.72
C TYR A 802 41.72 7.49 32.62
N ALA A 803 41.05 8.43 31.95
CA ALA A 803 41.67 9.34 31.00
C ALA A 803 42.79 10.17 31.65
N ALA A 804 42.51 10.76 32.82
CA ALA A 804 43.51 11.52 33.57
C ALA A 804 44.69 10.66 34.00
N GLN A 805 44.46 9.44 34.49
CA GLN A 805 45.52 8.50 34.89
C GLN A 805 46.35 8.03 33.68
N LEU A 806 45.73 7.73 32.54
CA LEU A 806 46.42 7.36 31.30
C LEU A 806 47.40 8.44 30.82
N ILE A 807 47.06 9.71 31.02
CA ILE A 807 47.86 10.85 30.52
C ILE A 807 48.83 11.39 31.57
N ALA A 808 48.49 11.31 32.86
CA ALA A 808 49.28 11.92 33.93
C ALA A 808 50.18 10.94 34.71
N ASP A 809 49.88 9.63 34.68
CA ASP A 809 50.56 8.61 35.49
C ASP A 809 51.00 7.39 34.62
N PRO A 810 52.16 7.48 33.94
CA PRO A 810 52.66 6.40 33.09
C PRO A 810 52.88 5.08 33.82
N GLU A 811 53.25 5.11 35.11
CA GLU A 811 53.55 3.91 35.92
C GLU A 811 52.32 3.38 36.70
N GLY A 812 51.17 4.06 36.62
CA GLY A 812 49.95 3.69 37.35
C GLY A 812 49.24 2.43 36.82
N PRO A 813 48.40 1.77 37.63
CA PRO A 813 47.78 0.47 37.31
C PRO A 813 46.58 0.54 36.35
N VAL A 814 46.25 1.70 35.79
CA VAL A 814 44.97 1.95 35.09
C VAL A 814 44.75 1.05 33.87
N VAL A 815 45.80 0.56 33.19
CA VAL A 815 45.61 -0.37 32.05
C VAL A 815 45.06 -1.71 32.50
N GLY A 816 45.50 -2.20 33.67
CA GLY A 816 44.93 -3.40 34.27
C GLY A 816 43.46 -3.21 34.63
N ASP A 817 43.10 -2.03 35.15
CA ASP A 817 41.70 -1.69 35.43
C ASP A 817 40.87 -1.59 34.14
N LEU A 818 41.41 -1.00 33.07
CA LEU A 818 40.76 -0.95 31.75
C LEU A 818 40.55 -2.36 31.18
N ALA A 819 41.55 -3.24 31.28
CA ALA A 819 41.45 -4.64 30.86
C ALA A 819 40.38 -5.40 31.65
N ALA A 820 40.28 -5.15 32.96
CA ALA A 820 39.27 -5.73 33.84
C ALA A 820 37.83 -5.25 33.53
N HIS A 821 37.69 -4.11 32.84
CA HIS A 821 36.41 -3.61 32.31
C HIS A 821 36.23 -3.92 30.81
N GLY A 822 37.04 -4.82 30.24
CA GLY A 822 36.86 -5.30 28.87
C GLY A 822 37.40 -4.39 27.76
N VAL A 823 38.21 -3.39 28.08
CA VAL A 823 38.93 -2.59 27.09
C VAL A 823 40.11 -3.39 26.58
N ALA A 824 40.20 -3.55 25.26
CA ALA A 824 41.32 -4.21 24.59
C ALA A 824 42.27 -3.21 23.91
N TYR A 825 41.78 -2.00 23.64
CA TYR A 825 42.45 -1.01 22.82
C TYR A 825 42.32 0.39 23.39
N VAL A 826 43.37 1.19 23.28
CA VAL A 826 43.36 2.64 23.54
C VAL A 826 43.65 3.34 22.22
N LEU A 827 42.79 4.30 21.85
CA LEU A 827 42.90 5.08 20.62
C LEU A 827 43.07 6.54 20.99
N LEU A 828 44.18 7.16 20.60
CA LEU A 828 44.35 8.61 20.65
C LEU A 828 43.92 9.17 19.29
N GLY A 829 42.74 9.76 19.25
CA GLY A 829 42.20 10.43 18.09
C GLY A 829 43.03 11.65 17.70
N GLY A 830 43.03 12.00 16.41
CA GLY A 830 43.63 13.24 15.95
C GLY A 830 42.93 14.46 16.57
N ALA A 831 43.69 15.52 16.87
CA ALA A 831 43.10 16.79 17.28
C ALA A 831 42.19 17.33 16.16
N ASP A 832 40.96 17.69 16.49
CA ASP A 832 40.02 18.26 15.53
C ASP A 832 40.52 19.68 15.15
N VAL A 833 41.21 19.81 14.02
CA VAL A 833 41.88 21.05 13.61
C VAL A 833 40.85 22.03 13.04
N GLY A 834 40.12 22.69 13.94
CA GLY A 834 39.31 23.87 13.64
C GLY A 834 39.96 25.13 14.21
N THR A 835 40.42 26.02 13.33
CA THR A 835 41.02 27.35 13.58
C THR A 835 42.40 27.39 14.25
N ASP A 836 43.30 28.19 13.66
CA ASP A 836 44.75 28.28 13.94
C ASP A 836 45.13 28.64 15.39
N ALA A 837 44.21 29.18 16.20
CA ALA A 837 44.52 29.67 17.56
C ALA A 837 44.38 28.61 18.68
N GLY A 838 43.64 27.51 18.45
CA GLY A 838 43.45 26.41 19.41
C GLY A 838 44.29 25.15 19.11
N VAL A 839 44.97 25.15 17.96
CA VAL A 839 45.77 24.02 17.49
C VAL A 839 46.93 23.73 18.45
N ASP A 840 47.53 24.75 19.06
CA ASP A 840 48.70 24.57 19.91
C ASP A 840 48.40 23.82 21.22
N ALA A 841 47.26 24.12 21.87
CA ALA A 841 46.85 23.45 23.11
C ALA A 841 46.40 22.00 22.86
N ALA A 842 45.58 21.77 21.83
CA ALA A 842 45.15 20.43 21.45
C ALA A 842 46.33 19.57 21.01
N THR A 843 47.26 20.13 20.22
CA THR A 843 48.45 19.41 19.77
C THR A 843 49.42 19.17 20.93
N GLY A 844 49.56 20.11 21.86
CA GLY A 844 50.33 19.94 23.09
C GLY A 844 49.80 18.79 23.94
N MET A 845 48.48 18.77 24.18
CA MET A 845 47.81 17.70 24.92
C MET A 845 47.93 16.34 24.19
N SER A 846 47.77 16.34 22.85
CA SER A 846 47.93 15.12 22.04
C SER A 846 49.35 14.53 22.16
N ARG A 847 50.40 15.36 22.03
CA ARG A 847 51.79 14.91 22.20
C ARG A 847 52.08 14.43 23.61
N GLN A 848 51.52 15.09 24.64
CA GLN A 848 51.66 14.67 26.03
C GLN A 848 51.01 13.29 26.26
N ALA A 849 49.77 13.11 25.77
CA ALA A 849 49.07 11.85 25.86
C ALA A 849 49.84 10.74 25.12
N GLU A 850 50.30 11.01 23.90
CA GLU A 850 51.11 10.08 23.11
C GLU A 850 52.40 9.67 23.85
N THR A 851 53.14 10.64 24.38
CA THR A 851 54.38 10.38 25.13
C THR A 851 54.11 9.50 26.35
N SER A 852 53.01 9.76 27.06
CA SER A 852 52.65 9.01 28.27
C SER A 852 52.21 7.60 27.95
N LEU A 853 51.47 7.39 26.85
CA LEU A 853 51.05 6.08 26.37
C LEU A 853 52.23 5.25 25.83
N ASP A 854 53.19 5.87 25.14
CA ASP A 854 54.38 5.19 24.61
C ASP A 854 55.37 4.75 25.72
N GLN A 855 55.31 5.36 26.90
CA GLN A 855 56.19 5.04 28.04
C GLN A 855 55.71 3.84 28.87
N ARG A 856 54.53 3.28 28.60
CA ARG A 856 53.95 2.22 29.44
C ARG A 856 54.28 0.84 28.91
N ASP A 857 54.76 -0.04 29.79
CA ASP A 857 55.13 -1.41 29.45
C ASP A 857 53.91 -2.34 29.24
N ASP A 858 52.73 -1.93 29.68
CA ASP A 858 51.47 -2.68 29.60
C ASP A 858 50.67 -2.41 28.30
N LEU A 859 51.15 -1.49 27.46
CA LEU A 859 50.59 -1.15 26.15
C LEU A 859 51.56 -1.53 25.02
N GLU A 860 51.04 -2.18 23.98
CA GLU A 860 51.76 -2.46 22.75
C GLU A 860 51.29 -1.54 21.63
N ILE A 861 52.23 -0.81 21.02
CA ILE A 861 51.93 0.08 19.89
C ILE A 861 51.54 -0.77 18.69
N VAL A 862 50.30 -0.60 18.21
CA VAL A 862 49.84 -1.22 16.96
C VAL A 862 50.30 -0.37 15.77
N GLY A 863 50.22 0.96 15.91
CA GLY A 863 50.77 1.93 14.96
C GLY A 863 49.85 3.11 14.67
N ASP A 864 50.29 3.95 13.73
CA ASP A 864 49.53 5.09 13.23
C ASP A 864 48.45 4.65 12.26
N THR A 865 47.22 5.13 12.48
CA THR A 865 46.06 4.80 11.67
C THR A 865 45.42 6.08 11.11
N ALA A 866 44.54 5.94 10.11
CA ALA A 866 43.79 7.08 9.57
C ALA A 866 42.86 7.76 10.60
N LYS A 867 42.63 7.15 11.78
CA LYS A 867 41.79 7.68 12.86
C LYS A 867 42.59 8.15 14.08
N GLY A 868 43.92 8.07 14.03
CA GLY A 868 44.79 8.35 15.16
C GLY A 868 45.74 7.19 15.49
N LYS A 869 46.49 7.31 16.58
CA LYS A 869 47.47 6.31 17.01
C LYS A 869 46.80 5.28 17.92
N LEU A 870 47.12 4.00 17.72
CA LEU A 870 46.44 2.89 18.38
C LEU A 870 47.41 2.04 19.21
N TRP A 871 47.00 1.75 20.44
CA TRP A 871 47.69 0.84 21.36
C TRP A 871 46.77 -0.34 21.72
N ARG A 872 47.36 -1.51 21.88
CA ARG A 872 46.72 -2.74 22.36
C ARG A 872 47.13 -3.01 23.79
N ILE A 873 46.17 -3.38 24.63
CA ILE A 873 46.44 -3.79 26.00
C ILE A 873 47.02 -5.22 26.01
N THR A 874 48.13 -5.42 26.70
CA THR A 874 48.83 -6.71 26.76
C THR A 874 48.27 -7.68 27.80
N ALA A 875 47.57 -7.17 28.82
CA ALA A 875 46.92 -7.97 29.85
C ALA A 875 45.70 -8.75 29.31
N ASP A 876 45.32 -9.82 30.00
CA ASP A 876 44.10 -10.57 29.69
C ASP A 876 42.85 -9.71 29.89
N VAL A 877 42.12 -9.47 28.81
CA VAL A 877 40.92 -8.62 28.78
C VAL A 877 39.70 -9.45 29.18
N THR A 878 38.93 -8.96 30.16
CA THR A 878 37.68 -9.61 30.56
C THR A 878 36.60 -9.38 29.51
N ALA A 879 35.94 -10.45 29.04
CA ALA A 879 34.85 -10.29 28.10
C ALA A 879 33.62 -9.65 28.79
N ARG A 880 32.96 -8.73 28.08
CA ARG A 880 31.69 -8.13 28.55
C ARG A 880 30.62 -9.20 28.76
N SER A 881 30.05 -9.27 29.95
CA SER A 881 28.94 -10.20 30.25
C SER A 881 27.65 -9.75 29.57
N ALA A 882 26.99 -10.67 28.87
CA ALA A 882 25.65 -10.44 28.33
C ALA A 882 24.60 -10.60 29.44
N ASP A 883 23.90 -9.53 29.77
CA ASP A 883 22.79 -9.56 30.74
C ASP A 883 21.54 -10.13 30.03
N ASP A 884 21.17 -11.38 30.32
CA ASP A 884 20.07 -12.11 29.65
C ASP A 884 18.87 -12.32 30.57
N ASP A 885 18.18 -11.23 30.92
CA ASP A 885 17.00 -11.27 31.80
C ASP A 885 15.70 -11.72 31.09
N GLY A 886 15.77 -12.21 29.85
CA GLY A 886 14.61 -12.57 29.02
C GLY A 886 13.61 -11.41 28.76
N ALA A 887 13.90 -10.21 29.28
CA ALA A 887 13.14 -8.99 29.06
C ALA A 887 13.23 -8.55 27.60
N ALA A 888 14.42 -8.69 27.00
CA ALA A 888 14.68 -8.38 25.60
C ALA A 888 13.73 -9.12 24.65
N TRP A 889 13.61 -10.44 24.82
CA TRP A 889 12.71 -11.26 24.02
C TRP A 889 11.23 -10.88 24.22
N ARG A 890 10.79 -10.67 25.46
CA ARG A 890 9.38 -10.31 25.76
C ARG A 890 9.00 -8.95 25.16
N VAL A 891 9.85 -7.94 25.32
CA VAL A 891 9.66 -6.60 24.76
C VAL A 891 9.68 -6.66 23.23
N GLY A 892 10.66 -7.35 22.66
CA GLY A 892 10.79 -7.55 21.21
C GLY A 892 9.57 -8.25 20.61
N LEU A 893 9.05 -9.31 21.25
CA LEU A 893 7.88 -10.05 20.78
C LEU A 893 6.60 -9.19 20.82
N LEU A 894 6.44 -8.35 21.85
CA LEU A 894 5.32 -7.41 21.94
C LEU A 894 5.38 -6.34 20.84
N GLN A 895 6.54 -5.71 20.65
CA GLN A 895 6.77 -4.69 19.61
C GLN A 895 6.61 -5.29 18.20
N ALA A 896 7.19 -6.45 17.94
CA ALA A 896 7.03 -7.17 16.68
C ALA A 896 5.56 -7.57 16.45
N GLY A 897 4.88 -8.07 17.49
CA GLY A 897 3.48 -8.44 17.45
C GLY A 897 2.57 -7.29 17.02
N ILE A 898 2.72 -6.11 17.62
CA ILE A 898 1.87 -4.95 17.25
C ILE A 898 2.16 -4.44 15.84
N VAL A 899 3.42 -4.46 15.41
CA VAL A 899 3.82 -4.07 14.04
C VAL A 899 3.27 -5.07 13.02
N ILE A 900 3.32 -6.38 13.30
CA ILE A 900 2.71 -7.42 12.47
C ILE A 900 1.19 -7.21 12.35
N VAL A 901 0.51 -6.92 13.46
CA VAL A 901 -0.94 -6.62 13.43
C VAL A 901 -1.21 -5.38 12.57
N ALA A 902 -0.42 -4.32 12.69
CA ALA A 902 -0.55 -3.12 11.86
C ALA A 902 -0.32 -3.44 10.36
N LEU A 903 0.67 -4.28 10.03
CA LEU A 903 0.95 -4.74 8.66
C LEU A 903 -0.20 -5.58 8.09
N LEU A 904 -0.77 -6.50 8.88
CA LEU A 904 -1.94 -7.29 8.49
C LEU A 904 -3.21 -6.44 8.32
N LEU A 905 -3.32 -5.35 9.08
CA LEU A 905 -4.38 -4.36 8.88
C LEU A 905 -4.16 -3.55 7.61
N ALA A 906 -2.92 -3.14 7.32
CA ALA A 906 -2.53 -2.37 6.14
C ALA A 906 -2.87 -3.07 4.81
N LEU A 907 -2.85 -4.41 4.78
CA LEU A 907 -3.20 -5.19 3.59
C LEU A 907 -4.68 -5.02 3.19
N PRO A 908 -4.97 -4.44 2.01
CA PRO A 908 -6.33 -4.17 1.59
C PRO A 908 -7.04 -5.46 1.13
N THR A 909 -8.26 -5.68 1.62
CA THR A 909 -9.15 -6.75 1.11
C THR A 909 -9.85 -6.31 -0.18
N ARG A 910 -10.30 -7.26 -1.00
CA ARG A 910 -11.10 -6.94 -2.21
C ARG A 910 -12.36 -6.12 -1.89
N ARG A 911 -13.03 -6.44 -0.77
CA ARG A 911 -14.23 -5.70 -0.32
C ARG A 911 -13.87 -4.25 0.06
N SER A 912 -12.78 -4.05 0.80
CA SER A 912 -12.32 -2.70 1.13
C SER A 912 -11.84 -1.93 -0.10
N LEU A 913 -11.25 -2.58 -1.10
CA LEU A 913 -10.88 -1.93 -2.36
C LEU A 913 -12.10 -1.48 -3.15
N ALA A 914 -13.11 -2.36 -3.29
CA ALA A 914 -14.37 -2.02 -3.94
C ALA A 914 -15.09 -0.86 -3.22
N GLU A 915 -15.14 -0.89 -1.89
CA GLU A 915 -15.76 0.18 -1.10
C GLU A 915 -14.96 1.50 -1.18
N ALA A 916 -13.63 1.43 -1.20
CA ALA A 916 -12.77 2.60 -1.37
C ALA A 916 -12.90 3.22 -2.76
N ARG A 917 -13.16 2.43 -3.81
CA ARG A 917 -13.41 2.92 -5.18
C ARG A 917 -14.74 3.66 -5.32
N ARG A 918 -15.74 3.34 -4.47
CA ARG A 918 -17.06 4.01 -4.42
C ARG A 918 -17.06 5.34 -3.65
N ARG A 919 -15.91 5.76 -3.09
CA ARG A 919 -15.79 6.99 -2.28
C ARG A 919 -14.79 7.96 -2.95
N PRO A 920 -15.05 9.28 -2.92
CA PRO A 920 -14.15 10.25 -3.52
C PRO A 920 -12.77 10.23 -2.85
N ARG A 921 -11.69 10.42 -3.62
CA ARG A 921 -10.32 10.54 -3.09
C ARG A 921 -10.19 11.69 -2.11
N ILE A 922 -10.83 12.78 -2.48
CA ILE A 922 -10.68 14.07 -1.87
C ILE A 922 -11.42 14.12 -0.52
N VAL A 923 -10.78 14.72 0.48
CA VAL A 923 -11.31 14.91 1.83
C VAL A 923 -12.24 16.12 1.85
N GLY A 924 -13.45 16.03 2.42
CA GLY A 924 -14.36 17.17 2.53
C GLY A 924 -15.31 17.38 1.34
N LEU A 925 -15.34 16.49 0.35
CA LEU A 925 -16.43 16.45 -0.64
C LEU A 925 -17.62 15.66 -0.08
N SER A 926 -18.77 16.33 0.04
CA SER A 926 -20.05 15.68 0.37
C SER A 926 -20.57 14.90 -0.83
N ARG A 927 -21.26 13.77 -0.60
CA ARG A 927 -22.07 13.09 -1.63
C ARG A 927 -23.19 14.04 -2.06
N ARG A 928 -22.96 14.92 -3.03
CA ARG A 928 -24.08 15.47 -3.80
C ARG A 928 -24.61 14.32 -4.64
N ALA A 929 -25.84 13.90 -4.35
CA ALA A 929 -26.58 12.98 -5.19
C ALA A 929 -26.56 13.49 -6.64
N PRO A 930 -26.44 12.61 -7.65
CA PRO A 930 -26.43 13.00 -9.05
C PRO A 930 -27.85 13.39 -9.51
N ARG A 931 -28.49 14.39 -8.88
CA ARG A 931 -29.75 14.97 -9.36
C ARG A 931 -29.53 16.11 -10.35
N ALA A 932 -28.33 16.71 -10.37
CA ALA A 932 -28.06 17.87 -11.24
C ALA A 932 -27.64 17.51 -12.67
N ARG A 933 -27.11 16.30 -12.93
CA ARG A 933 -26.74 15.87 -14.31
C ARG A 933 -27.89 15.24 -15.08
N MET A 934 -28.92 14.71 -14.40
CA MET A 934 -30.07 14.09 -15.06
C MET A 934 -31.00 15.13 -15.73
N ARG A 935 -31.04 16.37 -15.21
CA ARG A 935 -31.76 17.49 -15.86
C ARG A 935 -31.08 18.02 -17.13
N ALA A 936 -29.77 17.80 -17.28
CA ALA A 936 -29.04 18.20 -18.49
C ALA A 936 -29.11 17.12 -19.60
N ALA A 937 -29.40 15.87 -19.25
CA ALA A 937 -29.59 14.79 -20.22
C ALA A 937 -31.03 14.72 -20.77
N SER A 938 -32.01 15.29 -20.06
CA SER A 938 -33.40 15.36 -20.51
C SER A 938 -33.70 16.55 -21.45
N SER A 939 -32.71 17.38 -21.81
CA SER A 939 -32.90 18.53 -22.70
C SER A 939 -32.34 18.32 -24.12
N VAL A 940 -31.98 17.10 -24.50
CA VAL A 940 -31.58 16.77 -25.87
C VAL A 940 -32.72 15.99 -26.52
N ALA A 941 -33.66 16.73 -27.12
CA ALA A 941 -34.61 16.17 -28.08
C ALA A 941 -33.85 15.73 -29.36
N PRO A 942 -34.27 14.65 -30.05
CA PRO A 942 -33.55 14.14 -31.20
C PRO A 942 -33.72 15.07 -32.40
N ALA A 943 -32.60 15.52 -32.98
CA ALA A 943 -32.59 16.28 -34.22
C ALA A 943 -33.03 15.38 -35.38
N THR A 944 -34.24 15.61 -35.88
CA THR A 944 -34.73 15.10 -37.16
C THR A 944 -33.98 15.75 -38.33
N ALA A 945 -33.49 14.92 -39.24
CA ALA A 945 -32.82 15.32 -40.47
C ALA A 945 -33.77 16.12 -41.39
N THR A 946 -33.37 17.33 -41.75
CA THR A 946 -34.03 18.19 -42.75
C THR A 946 -33.35 18.04 -44.11
N GLY A 947 -34.13 17.61 -45.11
CA GLY A 947 -33.93 17.93 -46.53
C GLY A 947 -35.08 18.86 -46.97
N THR A 948 -34.73 19.99 -47.55
CA THR A 948 -35.55 21.13 -48.03
C THR A 948 -36.28 20.83 -49.38
N PRO A 949 -37.07 21.75 -49.97
CA PRO A 949 -38.21 22.53 -49.46
C PRO A 949 -39.39 22.60 -50.47
N VAL A 950 -40.64 22.88 -50.05
CA VAL A 950 -41.70 23.46 -50.90
C VAL A 950 -42.70 24.27 -50.03
N GLU A 951 -42.84 25.58 -50.31
CA GLU A 951 -43.97 26.47 -49.98
C GLU A 951 -45.02 26.40 -51.11
N PRO A 952 -46.28 26.92 -51.01
CA PRO A 952 -46.86 27.83 -50.00
C PRO A 952 -48.33 27.48 -49.58
N GLU A 953 -48.91 28.23 -48.62
CA GLU A 953 -50.17 29.02 -48.73
C GLU A 953 -50.87 29.36 -47.40
N HIS A 954 -51.51 30.53 -47.41
CA HIS A 954 -52.32 31.21 -46.38
C HIS A 954 -53.49 30.39 -45.79
N VAL A 955 -53.95 30.74 -44.56
CA VAL A 955 -55.24 31.43 -44.29
C VAL A 955 -55.48 31.63 -42.76
N ALA A 956 -55.89 32.86 -42.44
CA ALA A 956 -56.55 33.50 -41.29
C ALA A 956 -57.11 32.67 -40.09
N SER A 957 -57.00 33.21 -38.86
CA SER A 957 -58.00 34.11 -38.22
C SER A 957 -57.77 34.29 -36.71
N ASP A 958 -57.91 35.54 -36.26
CA ASP A 958 -57.87 36.11 -34.89
C ASP A 958 -59.32 36.11 -34.29
N PRO A 959 -59.66 36.75 -33.15
CA PRO A 959 -59.04 36.99 -31.83
C PRO A 959 -60.00 36.61 -30.66
N LEU A 960 -59.63 36.85 -29.39
CA LEU A 960 -60.46 37.58 -28.38
C LEU A 960 -59.73 37.66 -27.01
N GLY A 961 -59.37 38.88 -26.59
CA GLY A 961 -59.28 39.30 -25.18
C GLY A 961 -60.65 39.82 -24.68
N PRO A 962 -60.78 40.57 -23.56
CA PRO A 962 -59.75 41.38 -22.88
C PRO A 962 -59.83 41.43 -21.31
N GLU A 963 -58.90 42.17 -20.68
CA GLU A 963 -59.06 43.20 -19.59
C GLU A 963 -59.92 42.95 -18.32
N SER A 964 -59.71 43.51 -17.12
CA SER A 964 -58.71 44.40 -16.48
C SER A 964 -59.09 44.66 -14.99
N LEU A 965 -58.17 45.22 -14.19
CA LEU A 965 -58.32 46.21 -13.09
C LEU A 965 -58.94 45.87 -11.69
N ALA A 966 -58.02 45.88 -10.69
CA ALA A 966 -57.88 46.82 -9.55
C ALA A 966 -58.96 47.07 -8.46
N SER A 967 -58.49 46.84 -7.21
CA SER A 967 -58.57 47.63 -5.94
C SER A 967 -59.88 47.81 -5.14
N ASP A 968 -59.88 47.20 -3.92
CA ASP A 968 -60.23 47.67 -2.54
C ASP A 968 -61.56 48.44 -2.28
N PRO A 969 -62.12 48.57 -1.04
CA PRO A 969 -61.43 48.60 0.28
C PRO A 969 -62.23 48.15 1.58
N VAL A 970 -61.58 48.31 2.75
CA VAL A 970 -62.04 48.55 4.18
C VAL A 970 -62.89 47.50 4.95
N GLU A 971 -62.44 47.02 6.14
CA GLU A 971 -62.83 47.53 7.49
C GLU A 971 -62.47 46.63 8.71
N SER A 972 -61.93 47.28 9.76
CA SER A 972 -62.02 47.02 11.22
C SER A 972 -61.37 45.80 11.93
N ALA A 973 -60.45 46.14 12.86
CA ALA A 973 -60.15 45.46 14.13
C ALA A 973 -61.15 45.97 15.24
N PRO A 974 -61.17 45.55 16.54
CA PRO A 974 -60.07 45.04 17.39
C PRO A 974 -60.45 43.97 18.47
N THR A 975 -59.46 43.45 19.21
CA THR A 975 -59.38 43.46 20.70
C THR A 975 -58.31 42.49 21.25
N ASP A 976 -57.53 43.00 22.20
CA ASP A 976 -56.46 42.34 22.98
C ASP A 976 -56.99 41.37 24.05
N ARG A 977 -56.15 40.39 24.44
CA ARG A 977 -55.98 39.98 25.84
C ARG A 977 -54.69 39.20 26.08
N GLU A 978 -53.93 39.68 27.07
CA GLU A 978 -52.73 39.12 27.70
C GLU A 978 -52.95 37.77 28.39
N GLY A 979 -51.85 37.03 28.60
CA GLY A 979 -51.75 35.89 29.51
C GLY A 979 -50.31 35.38 29.59
N ASP A 980 -49.77 35.40 30.80
CA ASP A 980 -48.36 35.51 31.19
C ASP A 980 -47.72 34.20 31.70
N GLU A 981 -46.38 34.22 31.80
CA GLU A 981 -45.46 33.50 32.71
C GLU A 981 -45.46 31.95 32.89
N SER A 982 -44.38 31.30 32.42
CA SER A 982 -43.24 30.79 33.25
C SER A 982 -42.21 29.97 32.45
#